data_AF-A0A2U0SIA9-F1
#
_entry.id   AF-A0A2U0SIA9-F1
#
_cell.length_a   1.000
_cell.length_b   1.000
_cell.length_c   1.000
_cell.angle_alpha   90.00
_cell.angle_beta   90.00
_cell.angle_gamma   90.00
#
_symmetry.space_group_name_H-M   'P 1'
#
loop_
_entity.id
_entity.type
_entity.pdbx_description
1 polymer ?
#
loop_
_entity_poly.entity_id
_entity_poly.type
_entity_poly.pdbx_seq_one_letter_code
_entity_poly.pdbx_strand_id
1 'polypeptide(L)'
;MHESHEKELRLALVCYGGISLAVYMHGITKEVWHLARASCAEREGTPLTSVYREVIEEIRDRSGLNLRVLVDILSGASAGGINAVFLAQAIATGQSLDPLTAMWLDHADVEALLAPTQAPSHRFAKIWATPLAWMMANRSHTIDETVEVGARTEVREKLERFVRSRWFEPPFGGEQLLNTLLDAFDAMAKGPAERRLLPDGQPLDLFVTATDFRGHHETLRLNSPPEVTETEHRLVFGFSDHGRGTGFADAAALAFAARATSSFPGAFPPLMIEELDKVLADRGEHWPGRDAFLQRALPEQWAESRAEKAVLIDGSVLANAPFAPAMAALRERPARRQVDRRFVFLDPTPDMRFDFYGPRQERPGFFSTIIGALSELPRKQPIRDNLEAIAARSDRIERMLAIVAEIRAEVEAQVESLFGYTLWLDYPTPKRLAAWRKRAQVAAAGKAGYGHTAYALLKVDGAIDRTARTLQALGGQQDGQRLRTLGGQLRETVRMRGADRFGASLPGGASPEALDFLRGHDLGFRIRRLRLLARRLAELEQSAPRGVMRPMRDAIYGALAAYLELKRSDTFADLQDKADGDTGALLDMLAERMQLRTLDRQTDEALSAGFSALSKELRRPMLLAYLGFPFFDIATLPLLQGEGMDEFDPIRVDRISPEDARAIRTGGVASMLKGNQFNNFGAFFSRAYRENDYLWGRLNGADRLIDIVLSTLDAGARPDESRIAALKRRAFHAILDEEAPRLAAIPGLIAELRSEIG
;
A
#
# COMPACT_ATOMS: atom_id res chain seq x y z
N MET A 1 -8.95 -35.60 5.14
CA MET A 1 -8.84 -34.13 5.03
C MET A 1 -7.62 -33.71 5.83
N HIS A 2 -6.52 -33.34 5.16
CA HIS A 2 -5.32 -32.83 5.83
C HIS A 2 -5.63 -31.41 6.34
N GLU A 3 -5.68 -31.20 7.66
CA GLU A 3 -5.92 -29.87 8.24
C GLU A 3 -4.71 -28.96 8.00
N SER A 4 -4.95 -27.81 7.37
CA SER A 4 -3.92 -26.89 6.89
C SER A 4 -3.96 -25.54 7.63
N HIS A 5 -2.77 -24.98 7.93
CA HIS A 5 -2.62 -23.70 8.62
C HIS A 5 -2.87 -22.55 7.64
N GLU A 6 -3.61 -21.51 8.04
CA GLU A 6 -3.92 -20.37 7.16
C GLU A 6 -2.92 -19.21 7.39
N LYS A 7 -2.30 -18.73 6.31
CA LYS A 7 -1.41 -17.56 6.31
C LYS A 7 -1.75 -16.64 5.14
N GLU A 8 -1.72 -15.33 5.38
CA GLU A 8 -1.95 -14.31 4.36
C GLU A 8 -0.65 -13.57 4.03
N LEU A 9 -0.21 -13.62 2.77
CA LEU A 9 0.80 -12.73 2.24
C LEU A 9 0.11 -11.47 1.73
N ARG A 10 0.31 -10.33 2.39
CA ARG A 10 -0.34 -9.07 2.02
C ARG A 10 0.67 -8.09 1.45
N LEU A 11 0.46 -7.72 0.19
CA LEU A 11 1.35 -6.87 -0.60
C LEU A 11 0.80 -5.44 -0.63
N ALA A 12 1.64 -4.49 -0.22
CA ALA A 12 1.47 -3.06 -0.45
C ALA A 12 2.36 -2.65 -1.64
N LEU A 13 1.73 -2.39 -2.79
CA LEU A 13 2.43 -2.11 -4.04
C LEU A 13 2.66 -0.61 -4.22
N VAL A 14 3.91 -0.21 -4.55
CA VAL A 14 4.27 1.17 -4.86
C VAL A 14 4.81 1.25 -6.29
N CYS A 15 4.07 1.92 -7.17
CA CYS A 15 4.41 2.10 -8.58
C CYS A 15 5.06 3.47 -8.80
N TYR A 16 6.35 3.49 -9.16
CA TYR A 16 7.09 4.73 -9.36
C TYR A 16 6.70 5.45 -10.64
N GLY A 17 7.05 6.74 -10.75
CA GLY A 17 7.02 7.43 -12.04
C GLY A 17 8.16 7.00 -12.94
N GLY A 18 7.87 6.82 -14.24
CA GLY A 18 8.85 6.28 -15.20
C GLY A 18 8.59 6.62 -16.67
N ILE A 19 7.70 7.58 -16.97
CA ILE A 19 7.33 7.98 -18.35
C ILE A 19 6.99 6.73 -19.19
N SER A 20 7.82 6.33 -20.17
CA SER A 20 7.53 5.19 -21.05
C SER A 20 7.85 3.83 -20.42
N LEU A 21 8.62 3.81 -19.34
CA LEU A 21 8.84 2.62 -18.50
C LEU A 21 7.57 2.18 -17.75
N ALA A 22 6.49 2.97 -17.85
CA ALA A 22 5.16 2.53 -17.44
C ALA A 22 4.68 1.27 -18.17
N VAL A 23 5.12 1.07 -19.41
CA VAL A 23 4.82 -0.15 -20.18
C VAL A 23 5.48 -1.37 -19.54
N TYR A 24 6.73 -1.24 -19.09
CA TYR A 24 7.42 -2.27 -18.30
C TYR A 24 6.72 -2.52 -16.95
N MET A 25 6.40 -1.46 -16.21
CA MET A 25 5.67 -1.59 -14.94
C MET A 25 4.30 -2.23 -15.13
N HIS A 26 3.62 -1.97 -16.26
CA HIS A 26 2.34 -2.59 -16.59
C HIS A 26 2.47 -4.11 -16.70
N GLY A 27 3.52 -4.60 -17.37
CA GLY A 27 3.84 -6.02 -17.41
C GLY A 27 3.96 -6.64 -16.00
N ILE A 28 4.61 -5.94 -15.07
CA ILE A 28 4.71 -6.40 -13.68
C ILE A 28 3.33 -6.38 -12.99
N THR A 29 2.56 -5.29 -13.13
CA THR A 29 1.23 -5.21 -12.52
C THR A 29 0.25 -6.26 -13.06
N LYS A 30 0.41 -6.66 -14.33
CA LYS A 30 -0.36 -7.77 -14.92
C LYS A 30 -0.03 -9.09 -14.24
N GLU A 31 1.24 -9.36 -13.92
CA GLU A 31 1.63 -10.56 -13.17
C GLU A 31 1.16 -10.52 -11.70
N VAL A 32 1.19 -9.35 -11.07
CA VAL A 32 0.60 -9.15 -9.72
C VAL A 32 -0.90 -9.49 -9.75
N TRP A 33 -1.62 -9.07 -10.79
CA TRP A 33 -3.02 -9.42 -11.00
C TRP A 33 -3.23 -10.92 -11.24
N HIS A 34 -2.40 -11.57 -12.06
CA HIS A 34 -2.46 -13.03 -12.26
C HIS A 34 -2.20 -13.82 -10.97
N LEU A 35 -1.26 -13.37 -10.13
CA LEU A 35 -1.01 -13.97 -8.81
C LEU A 35 -2.22 -13.81 -7.87
N ALA A 36 -2.81 -12.62 -7.81
CA ALA A 36 -4.01 -12.37 -7.00
C ALA A 36 -5.19 -13.23 -7.47
N ARG A 37 -5.38 -13.38 -8.80
CA ARG A 37 -6.38 -14.28 -9.39
C ARG A 37 -6.13 -15.74 -9.05
N ALA A 38 -4.89 -16.21 -9.16
CA ALA A 38 -4.52 -17.58 -8.80
C ALA A 38 -4.78 -17.90 -7.32
N SER A 39 -4.42 -16.96 -6.43
CA SER A 39 -4.71 -17.05 -5.00
C SER A 39 -6.21 -17.09 -4.70
N CYS A 40 -7.02 -16.27 -5.38
CA CYS A 40 -8.48 -16.28 -5.23
C CYS A 40 -9.09 -17.60 -5.74
N ALA A 41 -8.69 -18.03 -6.95
CA ALA A 41 -9.21 -19.24 -7.59
C ALA A 41 -8.87 -20.52 -6.80
N GLU A 42 -7.67 -20.61 -6.24
CA GLU A 42 -7.29 -21.73 -5.34
C GLU A 42 -8.23 -21.77 -4.13
N ARG A 43 -8.46 -20.62 -3.49
CA ARG A 43 -9.26 -20.54 -2.27
C ARG A 43 -10.75 -20.86 -2.50
N GLU A 44 -11.29 -20.43 -3.64
CA GLU A 44 -12.68 -20.70 -4.01
C GLU A 44 -12.88 -22.09 -4.63
N GLY A 45 -11.80 -22.80 -4.97
CA GLY A 45 -11.88 -24.06 -5.72
C GLY A 45 -12.29 -23.87 -7.18
N THR A 46 -12.23 -22.64 -7.70
CA THR A 46 -12.57 -22.30 -9.09
C THR A 46 -11.46 -22.79 -10.02
N PRO A 47 -11.75 -23.49 -11.12
CA PRO A 47 -10.71 -23.97 -12.04
C PRO A 47 -10.00 -22.81 -12.74
N LEU A 48 -8.67 -22.77 -12.63
CA LEU A 48 -7.79 -21.80 -13.27
C LEU A 48 -6.43 -22.45 -13.48
N THR A 49 -6.01 -22.58 -14.75
CA THR A 49 -4.67 -23.04 -15.10
C THR A 49 -3.70 -21.88 -14.96
N SER A 50 -2.79 -21.95 -14.00
CA SER A 50 -1.81 -20.90 -13.73
C SER A 50 -0.62 -21.46 -12.97
N VAL A 51 0.60 -21.08 -13.36
CA VAL A 51 1.82 -21.46 -12.63
C VAL A 51 1.81 -20.87 -11.21
N TYR A 52 1.20 -19.71 -11.00
CA TYR A 52 1.04 -19.15 -9.65
C TYR A 52 0.15 -20.02 -8.76
N ARG A 53 -0.88 -20.64 -9.34
CA ARG A 53 -1.73 -21.60 -8.61
C ARG A 53 -0.92 -22.85 -8.26
N GLU A 54 -0.15 -23.39 -9.19
CA GLU A 54 0.74 -24.53 -8.92
C GLU A 54 1.72 -24.23 -7.78
N VAL A 55 2.28 -23.02 -7.74
CA VAL A 55 3.16 -22.57 -6.64
C VAL A 55 2.40 -22.61 -5.31
N ILE A 56 1.18 -22.07 -5.25
CA ILE A 56 0.36 -22.04 -4.02
C ILE A 56 -0.03 -23.46 -3.59
N GLU A 57 -0.40 -24.33 -4.55
CA GLU A 57 -0.73 -25.73 -4.28
C GLU A 57 0.48 -26.50 -3.78
N GLU A 58 1.66 -26.30 -4.37
CA GLU A 58 2.91 -26.94 -3.93
C GLU A 58 3.29 -26.49 -2.52
N ILE A 59 3.07 -25.22 -2.16
CA ILE A 59 3.24 -24.70 -0.80
C ILE A 59 2.33 -25.47 0.17
N ARG A 60 1.03 -25.59 -0.17
CA ARG A 60 0.06 -26.30 0.66
C ARG A 60 0.43 -27.78 0.83
N ASP A 61 0.84 -28.44 -0.24
CA ASP A 61 1.11 -29.87 -0.24
C ASP A 61 2.41 -30.20 0.54
N ARG A 62 3.44 -29.35 0.43
CA ARG A 62 4.72 -29.55 1.14
C ARG A 62 4.66 -29.14 2.61
N SER A 63 4.08 -27.98 2.90
CA SER A 63 4.15 -27.37 4.24
C SER A 63 2.87 -27.55 5.05
N GLY A 64 1.75 -27.93 4.42
CA GLY A 64 0.44 -27.87 5.03
C GLY A 64 -0.09 -26.45 5.23
N LEU A 65 0.52 -25.44 4.57
CA LEU A 65 0.13 -24.04 4.65
C LEU A 65 -0.85 -23.67 3.53
N ASN A 66 -2.08 -23.30 3.89
CA ASN A 66 -2.97 -22.58 2.98
C ASN A 66 -2.51 -21.12 2.90
N LEU A 67 -1.69 -20.82 1.89
CA LEU A 67 -1.24 -19.46 1.64
C LEU A 67 -2.26 -18.71 0.78
N ARG A 68 -2.71 -17.56 1.28
CA ARG A 68 -3.50 -16.60 0.49
C ARG A 68 -2.68 -15.35 0.21
N VAL A 69 -2.45 -15.03 -1.05
CA VAL A 69 -1.81 -13.79 -1.48
C VAL A 69 -2.88 -12.72 -1.73
N LEU A 70 -2.69 -11.53 -1.15
CA LEU A 70 -3.58 -10.38 -1.22
C LEU A 70 -2.78 -9.14 -1.63
N VAL A 71 -3.35 -8.33 -2.53
CA VAL A 71 -2.81 -7.00 -2.87
C VAL A 71 -3.84 -6.01 -2.37
N ASP A 72 -3.53 -5.36 -1.26
CA ASP A 72 -4.54 -4.65 -0.48
C ASP A 72 -4.27 -3.14 -0.38
N ILE A 73 -3.03 -2.70 -0.64
CA ILE A 73 -2.66 -1.28 -0.77
C ILE A 73 -1.95 -1.07 -2.10
N LEU A 74 -2.36 -0.03 -2.83
CA LEU A 74 -1.69 0.46 -4.02
C LEU A 74 -1.34 1.94 -3.85
N SER A 75 -0.19 2.32 -4.35
CA SER A 75 0.28 3.69 -4.35
C SER A 75 1.03 3.98 -5.63
N GLY A 76 0.82 5.12 -6.27
CA GLY A 76 1.53 5.44 -7.50
C GLY A 76 1.66 6.92 -7.83
N ALA A 77 2.66 7.22 -8.65
CA ALA A 77 2.96 8.55 -9.17
C ALA A 77 3.19 8.50 -10.69
N SER A 78 2.87 9.58 -11.41
CA SER A 78 3.05 9.68 -12.86
C SER A 78 2.40 8.50 -13.60
N ALA A 79 3.02 8.03 -14.66
CA ALA A 79 2.55 6.88 -15.42
C ALA A 79 2.48 5.57 -14.60
N GLY A 80 3.21 5.45 -13.48
CA GLY A 80 3.02 4.36 -12.52
C GLY A 80 1.71 4.48 -11.73
N GLY A 81 1.23 5.71 -11.50
CA GLY A 81 -0.09 5.98 -10.93
C GLY A 81 -1.23 5.49 -11.82
N ILE A 82 -1.08 5.56 -13.14
CA ILE A 82 -2.04 4.96 -14.10
C ILE A 82 -2.13 3.45 -13.86
N ASN A 83 -0.99 2.74 -13.83
CA ASN A 83 -0.99 1.29 -13.59
C ASN A 83 -1.61 0.93 -12.22
N ALA A 84 -1.31 1.72 -11.17
CA ALA A 84 -1.90 1.51 -9.84
C ALA A 84 -3.43 1.70 -9.84
N VAL A 85 -3.94 2.73 -10.53
CA VAL A 85 -5.38 3.01 -10.67
C VAL A 85 -6.11 1.84 -11.32
N PHE A 86 -5.63 1.37 -12.46
CA PHE A 86 -6.25 0.27 -13.20
C PHE A 86 -6.12 -1.07 -12.47
N LEU A 87 -4.97 -1.35 -11.84
CA LEU A 87 -4.81 -2.55 -11.02
C LEU A 87 -5.75 -2.54 -9.81
N ALA A 88 -5.93 -1.39 -9.15
CA ALA A 88 -6.90 -1.27 -8.04
C ALA A 88 -8.33 -1.55 -8.51
N GLN A 89 -8.74 -0.96 -9.65
CA GLN A 89 -10.03 -1.23 -10.27
C GLN A 89 -10.21 -2.72 -10.57
N ALA A 90 -9.21 -3.37 -11.19
CA ALA A 90 -9.25 -4.79 -11.50
C ALA A 90 -9.34 -5.69 -10.25
N ILE A 91 -8.62 -5.35 -9.18
CA ILE A 91 -8.69 -6.09 -7.90
C ILE A 91 -10.07 -5.95 -7.24
N ALA A 92 -10.61 -4.74 -7.21
CA ALA A 92 -11.89 -4.46 -6.55
C ALA A 92 -13.09 -5.05 -7.28
N THR A 93 -13.01 -5.14 -8.62
CA THR A 93 -14.16 -5.53 -9.46
C THR A 93 -14.01 -6.90 -10.13
N GLY A 94 -12.82 -7.51 -10.11
CA GLY A 94 -12.54 -8.74 -10.83
C GLY A 94 -12.37 -8.57 -12.35
N GLN A 95 -12.32 -7.34 -12.85
CA GLN A 95 -12.14 -7.03 -14.27
C GLN A 95 -10.75 -7.43 -14.80
N SER A 96 -10.66 -7.64 -16.13
CA SER A 96 -9.38 -7.90 -16.81
C SER A 96 -8.54 -6.63 -16.98
N LEU A 97 -7.20 -6.79 -16.89
CA LEU A 97 -6.24 -5.74 -17.23
C LEU A 97 -5.84 -5.74 -18.72
N ASP A 98 -6.30 -6.69 -19.52
CA ASP A 98 -6.01 -6.73 -20.96
C ASP A 98 -6.41 -5.43 -21.71
N PRO A 99 -7.51 -4.73 -21.37
CA PRO A 99 -7.80 -3.42 -21.97
C PRO A 99 -6.71 -2.36 -21.71
N LEU A 100 -6.09 -2.36 -20.52
CA LEU A 100 -4.95 -1.49 -20.25
C LEU A 100 -3.71 -1.93 -21.05
N THR A 101 -3.51 -3.23 -21.26
CA THR A 101 -2.46 -3.72 -22.17
C THR A 101 -2.65 -3.18 -23.58
N ALA A 102 -3.86 -3.28 -24.13
CA ALA A 102 -4.18 -2.74 -25.45
C ALA A 102 -3.96 -1.22 -25.50
N MET A 103 -4.40 -0.50 -24.47
CA MET A 103 -4.14 0.94 -24.34
C MET A 103 -2.64 1.26 -24.42
N TRP A 104 -1.80 0.55 -23.67
CA TRP A 104 -0.35 0.78 -23.71
C TRP A 104 0.27 0.40 -25.05
N LEU A 105 -0.11 -0.72 -25.66
CA LEU A 105 0.53 -1.18 -26.90
C LEU A 105 0.08 -0.38 -28.13
N ASP A 106 -1.23 -0.09 -28.23
CA ASP A 106 -1.84 0.51 -29.42
C ASP A 106 -1.94 2.03 -29.32
N HIS A 107 -2.20 2.58 -28.14
CA HIS A 107 -2.54 4.00 -27.95
C HIS A 107 -1.46 4.83 -27.26
N ALA A 108 -0.43 4.23 -26.66
CA ALA A 108 0.73 4.96 -26.15
C ALA A 108 1.77 5.30 -27.24
N ASP A 109 1.32 5.40 -28.49
CA ASP A 109 2.13 5.92 -29.57
C ASP A 109 2.19 7.45 -29.50
N VAL A 110 3.37 8.02 -29.75
CA VAL A 110 3.53 9.48 -29.83
C VAL A 110 2.49 10.10 -30.78
N GLU A 111 2.22 9.47 -31.93
CA GLU A 111 1.26 10.00 -32.90
C GLU A 111 -0.21 9.97 -32.42
N ALA A 112 -0.59 8.96 -31.61
CA ALA A 112 -1.93 8.85 -31.04
C ALA A 112 -2.15 9.85 -29.89
N LEU A 113 -1.08 10.24 -29.20
CA LEU A 113 -1.09 11.20 -28.11
C LEU A 113 -0.92 12.66 -28.58
N LEU A 114 -0.51 12.91 -29.83
CA LEU A 114 -0.33 14.27 -30.38
C LEU A 114 -1.68 15.01 -30.44
N ALA A 115 -1.68 16.28 -30.02
CA ALA A 115 -2.87 17.12 -30.13
C ALA A 115 -3.25 17.35 -31.63
N PRO A 116 -4.54 17.29 -32.01
CA PRO A 116 -5.01 17.52 -33.38
C PRO A 116 -4.58 18.89 -33.95
N THR A 117 -4.43 19.88 -33.08
CA THR A 117 -3.96 21.24 -33.42
C THR A 117 -2.48 21.31 -33.81
N GLN A 118 -1.72 20.23 -33.62
CA GLN A 118 -0.29 20.12 -33.94
C GLN A 118 0.00 19.25 -35.17
N ALA A 119 -1.01 18.63 -35.78
CA ALA A 119 -0.86 17.91 -37.03
C ALA A 119 -0.44 18.90 -38.17
N PRO A 120 0.56 18.58 -39.00
CA PRO A 120 1.14 19.56 -39.93
C PRO A 120 0.14 19.99 -41.02
N SER A 121 -0.44 21.17 -40.85
CA SER A 121 -1.23 21.84 -41.88
C SER A 121 -0.31 22.65 -42.82
N HIS A 122 -0.10 22.14 -44.04
CA HIS A 122 0.49 22.79 -45.23
C HIS A 122 1.97 22.54 -45.61
N ARG A 123 2.17 22.36 -46.93
CA ARG A 123 3.41 22.03 -47.64
C ARG A 123 4.47 23.16 -47.70
N PHE A 124 4.18 24.37 -47.21
CA PHE A 124 5.02 25.56 -47.42
C PHE A 124 5.65 26.21 -46.18
N ALA A 125 5.51 25.65 -44.97
CA ALA A 125 6.17 26.18 -43.75
C ALA A 125 7.69 25.84 -43.64
N LYS A 126 8.36 25.58 -44.78
CA LYS A 126 9.64 24.83 -44.84
C LYS A 126 10.94 25.63 -44.82
N ILE A 127 10.94 26.95 -44.58
CA ILE A 127 12.17 27.76 -44.77
C ILE A 127 13.03 27.87 -43.50
N TRP A 128 12.46 27.71 -42.29
CA TRP A 128 13.20 27.87 -41.03
C TRP A 128 13.69 26.57 -40.38
N ALA A 129 13.31 25.40 -40.91
CA ALA A 129 13.67 24.08 -40.35
C ALA A 129 14.96 23.46 -40.93
N THR A 130 15.56 24.09 -41.95
CA THR A 130 16.72 23.56 -42.68
C THR A 130 18.05 23.62 -41.89
N PRO A 131 18.33 24.61 -41.02
CA PRO A 131 19.58 24.63 -40.24
C PRO A 131 19.63 23.54 -39.16
N LEU A 132 18.49 23.20 -38.55
CA LEU A 132 18.44 22.17 -37.49
C LEU A 132 18.46 20.74 -38.04
N ALA A 133 17.88 20.52 -39.22
CA ALA A 133 17.93 19.22 -39.91
C ALA A 133 19.37 18.83 -40.32
N TRP A 134 20.19 19.80 -40.75
CA TRP A 134 21.61 19.58 -41.06
C TRP A 134 22.45 19.33 -39.81
N MET A 135 22.15 20.00 -38.68
CA MET A 135 22.83 19.79 -37.40
C MET A 135 22.52 18.40 -36.78
N MET A 136 21.35 17.82 -37.08
CA MET A 136 20.97 16.44 -36.71
C MET A 136 21.52 15.37 -37.66
N ALA A 137 21.87 15.71 -38.90
CA ALA A 137 22.54 14.78 -39.82
C ALA A 137 23.92 14.34 -39.30
N ASN A 138 24.60 15.18 -38.49
CA ASN A 138 25.82 14.79 -37.78
C ASN A 138 25.58 13.98 -36.49
N ARG A 139 24.32 13.79 -36.06
CA ARG A 139 23.91 12.82 -35.02
C ARG A 139 23.38 11.51 -35.60
N SER A 140 23.34 11.36 -36.93
CA SER A 140 22.97 10.11 -37.61
C SER A 140 23.81 8.92 -37.13
N HIS A 141 25.07 9.15 -36.76
CA HIS A 141 25.97 8.10 -36.26
C HIS A 141 25.52 7.45 -34.94
N THR A 142 24.80 8.15 -34.05
CA THR A 142 24.36 7.58 -32.76
C THR A 142 23.09 6.73 -32.88
N ILE A 143 22.22 7.02 -33.86
CA ILE A 143 21.02 6.22 -34.18
C ILE A 143 21.43 4.91 -34.87
N ASP A 144 22.46 4.96 -35.72
CA ASP A 144 23.00 3.79 -36.41
C ASP A 144 23.75 2.80 -35.50
N GLU A 145 24.16 3.23 -34.30
CA GLU A 145 24.85 2.39 -33.30
C GLU A 145 23.91 1.83 -32.21
N THR A 146 22.78 2.48 -31.89
CA THR A 146 21.95 2.14 -30.71
C THR A 146 20.55 1.58 -31.02
N VAL A 147 20.06 1.71 -32.26
CA VAL A 147 18.71 1.27 -32.68
C VAL A 147 18.82 0.11 -33.67
N GLU A 148 18.00 -0.94 -33.51
CA GLU A 148 17.97 -2.09 -34.44
C GLU A 148 17.45 -1.70 -35.83
N VAL A 149 18.01 -2.33 -36.88
CA VAL A 149 17.79 -1.96 -38.29
C VAL A 149 16.29 -1.89 -38.67
N GLY A 150 15.44 -2.73 -38.07
CA GLY A 150 13.99 -2.76 -38.33
C GLY A 150 13.20 -1.58 -37.75
N ALA A 151 13.64 -0.98 -36.63
CA ALA A 151 12.94 0.12 -35.95
C ALA A 151 13.47 1.52 -36.35
N ARG A 152 14.63 1.60 -37.03
CA ARG A 152 15.29 2.88 -37.39
C ARG A 152 14.40 3.79 -38.22
N THR A 153 13.71 3.25 -39.23
CA THR A 153 12.88 4.05 -40.13
C THR A 153 11.69 4.66 -39.40
N GLU A 154 10.98 3.87 -38.58
CA GLU A 154 9.84 4.31 -37.78
C GLU A 154 10.26 5.39 -36.78
N VAL A 155 11.30 5.11 -35.98
CA VAL A 155 11.81 6.04 -34.96
C VAL A 155 12.27 7.34 -35.62
N ARG A 156 12.97 7.28 -36.76
CA ARG A 156 13.45 8.47 -37.48
C ARG A 156 12.30 9.30 -38.02
N GLU A 157 11.29 8.69 -38.65
CA GLU A 157 10.14 9.39 -39.19
C GLU A 157 9.31 10.07 -38.10
N LYS A 158 9.07 9.38 -36.97
CA LYS A 158 8.34 9.93 -35.83
C LYS A 158 9.12 11.03 -35.12
N LEU A 159 10.44 10.86 -34.96
CA LEU A 159 11.32 11.91 -34.40
C LEU A 159 11.34 13.14 -35.31
N GLU A 160 11.42 12.96 -36.63
CA GLU A 160 11.36 14.06 -37.60
C GLU A 160 10.02 14.80 -37.57
N ARG A 161 8.89 14.12 -37.34
CA ARG A 161 7.56 14.74 -37.19
C ARG A 161 7.39 15.42 -35.84
N PHE A 162 7.84 14.80 -34.76
CA PHE A 162 7.86 15.39 -33.42
C PHE A 162 8.65 16.71 -33.42
N VAL A 163 9.83 16.71 -34.04
CA VAL A 163 10.66 17.90 -34.26
C VAL A 163 10.06 18.86 -35.31
N ARG A 164 8.95 18.54 -35.98
CA ARG A 164 8.24 19.50 -36.87
C ARG A 164 6.96 20.07 -36.26
N SER A 165 6.51 19.58 -35.11
CA SER A 165 5.39 20.14 -34.33
C SER A 165 5.74 21.53 -33.76
N ARG A 166 4.79 22.29 -33.23
CA ARG A 166 5.07 23.63 -32.68
C ARG A 166 5.80 23.51 -31.34
N TRP A 167 7.11 23.81 -31.32
CA TRP A 167 8.00 23.59 -30.16
C TRP A 167 7.74 24.46 -28.91
N PHE A 168 6.65 25.22 -28.88
CA PHE A 168 6.29 26.09 -27.74
C PHE A 168 5.04 25.63 -26.98
N GLU A 169 4.35 24.57 -27.42
CA GLU A 169 3.21 23.95 -26.74
C GLU A 169 3.53 22.49 -26.36
N PRO A 170 2.94 21.93 -25.28
CA PRO A 170 3.15 20.52 -24.92
C PRO A 170 2.77 19.62 -26.10
N PRO A 171 3.63 18.67 -26.51
CA PRO A 171 3.41 17.89 -27.72
C PRO A 171 2.18 16.98 -27.62
N PHE A 172 1.87 16.48 -26.42
CA PHE A 172 0.76 15.56 -26.20
C PHE A 172 -0.49 16.28 -25.69
N GLY A 173 -1.64 15.86 -26.19
CA GLY A 173 -2.92 16.47 -25.84
C GLY A 173 -3.56 15.83 -24.61
N GLY A 174 -3.95 16.68 -23.65
CA GLY A 174 -4.55 16.24 -22.38
C GLY A 174 -5.88 15.52 -22.56
N GLU A 175 -6.77 16.10 -23.37
CA GLU A 175 -8.09 15.53 -23.69
C GLU A 175 -7.97 14.16 -24.38
N GLN A 176 -6.95 13.95 -25.22
CA GLN A 176 -6.71 12.68 -25.90
C GLN A 176 -6.33 11.58 -24.90
N LEU A 177 -5.39 11.87 -23.99
CA LEU A 177 -5.02 10.93 -22.94
C LEU A 177 -6.22 10.64 -22.04
N LEU A 178 -7.01 11.65 -21.69
CA LEU A 178 -8.18 11.47 -20.85
C LEU A 178 -9.25 10.58 -21.51
N ASN A 179 -9.55 10.80 -22.80
CA ASN A 179 -10.43 9.92 -23.56
C ASN A 179 -9.88 8.49 -23.60
N THR A 180 -8.58 8.32 -23.84
CA THR A 180 -7.92 7.00 -23.86
C THR A 180 -8.05 6.27 -22.51
N LEU A 181 -7.91 6.99 -21.40
CA LEU A 181 -8.10 6.42 -20.05
C LEU A 181 -9.56 6.00 -19.83
N LEU A 182 -10.52 6.84 -20.22
CA LEU A 182 -11.94 6.52 -20.09
C LEU A 182 -12.36 5.36 -21.00
N ASP A 183 -11.89 5.31 -22.24
CA ASP A 183 -12.12 4.21 -23.18
C ASP A 183 -11.60 2.88 -22.61
N ALA A 184 -10.46 2.90 -21.94
CA ALA A 184 -9.91 1.72 -21.27
C ALA A 184 -10.79 1.27 -20.09
N PHE A 185 -11.34 2.19 -19.29
CA PHE A 185 -12.32 1.84 -18.25
C PHE A 185 -13.61 1.28 -18.84
N ASP A 186 -14.12 1.86 -19.93
CA ASP A 186 -15.30 1.36 -20.62
C ASP A 186 -15.07 -0.05 -21.19
N ALA A 187 -13.87 -0.29 -21.72
CA ALA A 187 -13.47 -1.62 -22.21
C ALA A 187 -13.34 -2.63 -21.04
N MET A 188 -12.82 -2.23 -19.88
CA MET A 188 -12.84 -3.07 -18.67
C MET A 188 -14.25 -3.39 -18.20
N ALA A 189 -15.16 -2.40 -18.23
CA ALA A 189 -16.55 -2.56 -17.82
C ALA A 189 -17.35 -3.47 -18.77
N LYS A 190 -17.06 -3.43 -20.07
CA LYS A 190 -17.67 -4.31 -21.09
C LYS A 190 -17.05 -5.71 -21.15
N GLY A 191 -15.83 -5.85 -20.66
CA GLY A 191 -15.08 -7.11 -20.63
C GLY A 191 -15.61 -8.11 -19.59
N PRO A 192 -15.06 -9.34 -19.58
CA PRO A 192 -15.38 -10.31 -18.55
C PRO A 192 -14.91 -9.81 -17.18
N ALA A 193 -15.77 -9.94 -16.18
CA ALA A 193 -15.45 -9.66 -14.78
C ALA A 193 -15.65 -10.93 -13.95
N GLU A 194 -14.61 -11.30 -13.21
CA GLU A 194 -14.67 -12.30 -12.16
C GLU A 194 -15.21 -11.67 -10.86
N ARG A 195 -15.11 -12.39 -9.75
CA ARG A 195 -15.38 -11.81 -8.43
C ARG A 195 -14.24 -10.88 -8.02
N ARG A 196 -14.55 -10.00 -7.08
CA ARG A 196 -13.55 -9.22 -6.33
C ARG A 196 -12.43 -10.14 -5.80
N LEU A 197 -11.18 -9.75 -6.05
CA LEU A 197 -10.01 -10.59 -5.73
C LEU A 197 -9.62 -10.56 -4.24
N LEU A 198 -10.18 -9.62 -3.48
CA LEU A 198 -10.00 -9.52 -2.04
C LEU A 198 -11.18 -10.14 -1.27
N PRO A 199 -10.94 -10.71 -0.08
CA PRO A 199 -12.01 -11.21 0.78
C PRO A 199 -12.97 -10.12 1.23
N ASP A 200 -14.21 -10.51 1.51
CA ASP A 200 -15.22 -9.61 2.09
C ASP A 200 -14.72 -8.95 3.37
N GLY A 201 -14.94 -7.64 3.49
CA GLY A 201 -14.48 -6.83 4.62
C GLY A 201 -12.98 -6.52 4.65
N GLN A 202 -12.16 -7.04 3.73
CA GLN A 202 -10.76 -6.64 3.59
C GLN A 202 -10.67 -5.41 2.68
N PRO A 203 -10.30 -4.21 3.16
CA PRO A 203 -10.30 -3.00 2.33
C PRO A 203 -9.18 -3.01 1.27
N LEU A 204 -9.49 -2.44 0.12
CA LEU A 204 -8.54 -1.99 -0.89
C LEU A 204 -8.34 -0.48 -0.75
N ASP A 205 -7.09 -0.01 -0.64
CA ASP A 205 -6.78 1.43 -0.68
C ASP A 205 -5.87 1.73 -1.86
N LEU A 206 -6.15 2.82 -2.56
CA LEU A 206 -5.33 3.39 -3.63
C LEU A 206 -4.95 4.82 -3.28
N PHE A 207 -3.67 5.15 -3.43
CA PHE A 207 -3.14 6.51 -3.28
C PHE A 207 -2.45 6.96 -4.56
N VAL A 208 -2.88 8.10 -5.11
CA VAL A 208 -2.30 8.67 -6.33
C VAL A 208 -1.80 10.08 -6.03
N THR A 209 -0.52 10.36 -6.29
CA THR A 209 0.04 11.69 -6.04
C THR A 209 -0.14 12.64 -7.21
N ALA A 210 -0.39 13.91 -6.90
CA ALA A 210 -0.33 15.00 -7.85
C ALA A 210 0.28 16.24 -7.18
N THR A 211 0.60 17.24 -7.99
CA THR A 211 1.14 18.51 -7.51
C THR A 211 0.21 19.65 -7.91
N ASP A 212 -0.26 20.45 -6.95
CA ASP A 212 -0.92 21.73 -7.22
C ASP A 212 0.16 22.75 -7.58
N PHE A 213 0.16 23.23 -8.82
CA PHE A 213 1.13 24.21 -9.29
C PHE A 213 1.08 25.52 -8.50
N ARG A 214 -0.12 25.95 -8.08
CA ARG A 214 -0.27 27.18 -7.27
C ARG A 214 -0.03 26.94 -5.79
N GLY A 215 -0.12 25.69 -5.36
CA GLY A 215 -0.06 25.30 -3.97
C GLY A 215 -1.30 25.72 -3.18
N HIS A 216 -1.29 25.36 -1.91
CA HIS A 216 -2.30 25.66 -0.93
C HIS A 216 -1.65 26.03 0.39
N HIS A 217 -2.38 26.79 1.21
CA HIS A 217 -1.87 27.20 2.50
C HIS A 217 -1.92 26.03 3.48
N GLU A 218 -0.75 25.62 4.00
CA GLU A 218 -0.66 24.67 5.10
C GLU A 218 -0.13 25.37 6.35
N THR A 219 -0.86 25.23 7.46
CA THR A 219 -0.45 25.84 8.72
C THR A 219 0.41 24.86 9.52
N LEU A 220 1.69 25.21 9.68
CA LEU A 220 2.64 24.48 10.51
C LEU A 220 2.69 25.09 11.91
N ARG A 221 2.70 24.23 12.92
CA ARG A 221 2.95 24.63 14.31
C ARG A 221 4.46 24.59 14.58
N LEU A 222 5.02 25.70 15.04
CA LEU A 222 6.39 25.77 15.53
C LEU A 222 6.39 26.15 17.00
N ASN A 223 7.55 26.02 17.66
CA ASN A 223 7.71 26.52 19.02
C ASN A 223 7.65 28.07 19.06
N SER A 224 8.18 28.74 18.03
CA SER A 224 8.11 30.19 17.85
C SER A 224 8.43 30.55 16.39
N PRO A 225 7.55 31.27 15.67
CA PRO A 225 6.19 31.65 16.08
C PRO A 225 5.28 30.41 16.25
N PRO A 226 4.25 30.45 17.10
CA PRO A 226 3.41 29.27 17.35
C PRO A 226 2.79 28.67 16.09
N GLU A 227 2.49 29.50 15.10
CA GLU A 227 1.97 29.11 13.78
C GLU A 227 2.76 29.84 12.70
N VAL A 228 3.08 29.11 11.64
CA VAL A 228 3.57 29.66 10.37
C VAL A 228 2.72 29.07 9.25
N THR A 229 2.33 29.89 8.29
CA THR A 229 1.71 29.41 7.06
C THR A 229 2.80 29.16 6.03
N GLU A 230 2.89 27.93 5.55
CA GLU A 230 3.71 27.57 4.40
C GLU A 230 2.80 27.26 3.20
N THR A 231 3.39 27.27 2.00
CA THR A 231 2.68 26.84 0.79
C THR A 231 3.04 25.39 0.52
N GLU A 232 2.06 24.49 0.68
CA GLU A 232 2.20 23.09 0.33
C GLU A 232 1.66 22.86 -1.08
N HIS A 233 2.36 22.05 -1.85
CA HIS A 233 2.04 21.80 -3.26
C HIS A 233 1.64 20.34 -3.50
N ARG A 234 1.94 19.43 -2.58
CA ARG A 234 1.66 18.00 -2.73
C ARG A 234 0.19 17.70 -2.48
N LEU A 235 -0.39 16.91 -3.35
CA LEU A 235 -1.74 16.36 -3.23
C LEU A 235 -1.68 14.83 -3.28
N VAL A 236 -2.53 14.18 -2.50
CA VAL A 236 -2.70 12.73 -2.49
C VAL A 236 -4.18 12.41 -2.66
N PHE A 237 -4.55 11.85 -3.81
CA PHE A 237 -5.90 11.36 -4.07
C PHE A 237 -6.03 9.95 -3.49
N GLY A 238 -6.84 9.82 -2.44
CA GLY A 238 -7.16 8.55 -1.78
C GLY A 238 -8.48 7.96 -2.25
N PHE A 239 -8.49 6.66 -2.54
CA PHE A 239 -9.67 5.86 -2.85
C PHE A 239 -9.69 4.60 -1.98
N SER A 240 -10.87 4.21 -1.48
CA SER A 240 -11.05 2.99 -0.70
C SER A 240 -12.41 2.36 -0.98
N ASP A 241 -12.47 1.03 -1.10
CA ASP A 241 -13.76 0.31 -1.13
C ASP A 241 -14.30 0.00 0.27
N HIS A 242 -13.55 0.33 1.33
CA HIS A 242 -13.86 0.03 2.73
C HIS A 242 -14.24 -1.44 2.99
N GLY A 243 -13.87 -2.37 2.09
CA GLY A 243 -14.23 -3.78 2.12
C GLY A 243 -15.71 -4.09 1.83
N ARG A 244 -16.48 -3.15 1.26
CA ARG A 244 -17.94 -3.27 1.05
C ARG A 244 -18.33 -4.05 -0.22
N GLY A 245 -17.44 -4.17 -1.20
CA GLY A 245 -17.65 -4.99 -2.40
C GLY A 245 -18.68 -4.46 -3.41
N THR A 246 -19.15 -3.21 -3.27
CA THR A 246 -20.22 -2.61 -4.10
C THR A 246 -19.69 -1.58 -5.12
N GLY A 247 -18.51 -1.82 -5.68
CA GLY A 247 -17.80 -0.87 -6.56
C GLY A 247 -16.67 -0.12 -5.83
N PHE A 248 -15.65 0.31 -6.59
CA PHE A 248 -14.45 0.95 -6.03
C PHE A 248 -14.54 2.47 -6.05
N ALA A 249 -14.63 3.06 -7.24
CA ALA A 249 -14.80 4.48 -7.45
C ALA A 249 -15.43 4.72 -8.84
N ASP A 250 -15.95 5.93 -9.05
CA ASP A 250 -16.42 6.37 -10.36
C ASP A 250 -15.24 6.42 -11.36
N ALA A 251 -15.45 5.98 -12.59
CA ALA A 251 -14.42 5.98 -13.63
C ALA A 251 -13.89 7.40 -13.91
N ALA A 252 -14.74 8.43 -13.85
CA ALA A 252 -14.33 9.83 -13.99
C ALA A 252 -13.38 10.27 -12.87
N ALA A 253 -13.63 9.83 -11.64
CA ALA A 253 -12.78 10.14 -10.49
C ALA A 253 -11.40 9.45 -10.60
N LEU A 254 -11.38 8.20 -11.07
CA LEU A 254 -10.14 7.45 -11.32
C LEU A 254 -9.36 8.04 -12.49
N ALA A 255 -10.05 8.41 -13.58
CA ALA A 255 -9.46 9.06 -14.74
C ALA A 255 -8.88 10.43 -14.40
N PHE A 256 -9.56 11.22 -13.55
CA PHE A 256 -9.03 12.47 -13.01
C PHE A 256 -7.69 12.25 -12.29
N ALA A 257 -7.64 11.29 -11.36
CA ALA A 257 -6.42 11.00 -10.61
C ALA A 257 -5.29 10.50 -11.53
N ALA A 258 -5.60 9.60 -12.47
CA ALA A 258 -4.66 9.05 -13.45
C ALA A 258 -4.11 10.13 -14.40
N ARG A 259 -4.96 11.06 -14.86
CA ARG A 259 -4.59 12.19 -15.73
C ARG A 259 -3.81 13.26 -14.98
N ALA A 260 -4.21 13.59 -13.75
CA ALA A 260 -3.53 14.57 -12.91
C ALA A 260 -2.09 14.10 -12.60
N THR A 261 -1.95 12.85 -12.15
CA THR A 261 -0.65 12.32 -11.77
C THR A 261 0.31 12.23 -12.95
N SER A 262 -0.18 12.01 -14.18
CA SER A 262 0.62 11.88 -15.41
C SER A 262 0.79 13.18 -16.21
N SER A 263 0.42 14.34 -15.63
CA SER A 263 0.55 15.66 -16.27
C SER A 263 2.00 16.19 -16.24
N PHE A 264 2.92 15.47 -16.89
CA PHE A 264 4.36 15.77 -16.82
C PHE A 264 4.69 17.08 -17.55
N PRO A 265 5.28 18.08 -16.87
CA PRO A 265 5.61 19.36 -17.47
C PRO A 265 6.50 19.24 -18.72
N GLY A 266 6.05 19.83 -19.82
CA GLY A 266 6.74 19.79 -21.12
C GLY A 266 6.35 18.59 -22.00
N ALA A 267 5.68 17.57 -21.46
CA ALA A 267 5.10 16.49 -22.25
C ALA A 267 3.58 16.65 -22.41
N PHE A 268 2.87 16.87 -21.30
CA PHE A 268 1.42 17.08 -21.26
C PHE A 268 1.08 18.45 -20.66
N PRO A 269 -0.06 19.07 -21.06
CA PRO A 269 -0.57 20.23 -20.37
C PRO A 269 -1.01 19.87 -18.93
N PRO A 270 -0.93 20.83 -17.98
CA PRO A 270 -1.52 20.67 -16.66
C PRO A 270 -3.00 20.31 -16.76
N LEU A 271 -3.47 19.48 -15.85
CA LEU A 271 -4.89 19.16 -15.76
C LEU A 271 -5.64 20.28 -15.02
N MET A 272 -6.77 20.68 -15.60
CA MET A 272 -7.82 21.49 -14.97
C MET A 272 -9.10 20.67 -14.95
N ILE A 273 -9.98 20.87 -13.96
CA ILE A 273 -11.25 20.10 -13.90
C ILE A 273 -12.12 20.35 -15.15
N GLU A 274 -12.05 21.55 -15.71
CA GLU A 274 -12.76 21.95 -16.93
C GLU A 274 -12.42 21.03 -18.12
N GLU A 275 -11.20 20.49 -18.20
CA GLU A 275 -10.79 19.51 -19.23
C GLU A 275 -11.65 18.24 -19.13
N LEU A 276 -11.83 17.73 -17.91
CA LEU A 276 -12.62 16.53 -17.66
C LEU A 276 -14.12 16.78 -17.87
N ASP A 277 -14.64 17.91 -17.39
CA ASP A 277 -16.04 18.27 -17.58
C ASP A 277 -16.40 18.38 -19.06
N LYS A 278 -15.51 18.99 -19.85
CA LYS A 278 -15.67 19.08 -21.31
C LYS A 278 -15.62 17.70 -21.98
N VAL A 279 -14.65 16.86 -21.65
CA VAL A 279 -14.53 15.51 -22.23
C VAL A 279 -15.76 14.66 -21.89
N LEU A 280 -16.26 14.72 -20.66
CA LEU A 280 -17.48 13.99 -20.27
C LEU A 280 -18.72 14.54 -21.02
N ALA A 281 -18.83 15.87 -21.16
CA ALA A 281 -19.92 16.49 -21.92
C ALA A 281 -19.89 16.07 -23.40
N ASP A 282 -18.71 16.06 -24.03
CA ASP A 282 -18.52 15.61 -25.42
C ASP A 282 -18.88 14.13 -25.60
N ARG A 283 -18.67 13.30 -24.55
CA ARG A 283 -19.09 11.88 -24.50
C ARG A 283 -20.58 11.70 -24.16
N GLY A 284 -21.29 12.76 -23.77
CA GLY A 284 -22.68 12.68 -23.30
C GLY A 284 -22.82 11.98 -21.95
N GLU A 285 -21.76 11.94 -21.15
CA GLU A 285 -21.71 11.33 -19.83
C GLU A 285 -21.94 12.38 -18.73
N HIS A 286 -22.45 11.92 -17.59
CA HIS A 286 -22.68 12.77 -16.42
C HIS A 286 -21.94 12.20 -15.22
N TRP A 287 -21.37 13.06 -14.38
CA TRP A 287 -20.65 12.66 -13.16
C TRP A 287 -21.37 13.19 -11.91
N PRO A 288 -22.40 12.48 -11.40
CA PRO A 288 -23.19 12.96 -10.26
C PRO A 288 -22.38 13.20 -8.98
N GLY A 289 -21.27 12.47 -8.82
CA GLY A 289 -20.39 12.55 -7.65
C GLY A 289 -19.29 13.62 -7.73
N ARG A 290 -19.28 14.45 -8.77
CA ARG A 290 -18.20 15.42 -9.06
C ARG A 290 -17.85 16.31 -7.86
N ASP A 291 -18.82 17.05 -7.34
CA ASP A 291 -18.55 18.05 -6.29
C ASP A 291 -18.13 17.41 -4.97
N ALA A 292 -18.74 16.28 -4.61
CA ALA A 292 -18.35 15.50 -3.44
C ALA A 292 -16.93 14.91 -3.60
N PHE A 293 -16.53 14.55 -4.82
CA PHE A 293 -15.16 14.15 -5.11
C PHE A 293 -14.19 15.32 -4.96
N LEU A 294 -14.48 16.49 -5.55
CA LEU A 294 -13.60 17.66 -5.47
C LEU A 294 -13.41 18.14 -4.05
N GLN A 295 -14.48 18.19 -3.25
CA GLN A 295 -14.41 18.53 -1.84
C GLN A 295 -13.48 17.58 -1.06
N ARG A 296 -13.48 16.29 -1.40
CA ARG A 296 -12.62 15.28 -0.77
C ARG A 296 -11.18 15.33 -1.29
N ALA A 297 -11.00 15.50 -2.60
CA ALA A 297 -9.71 15.41 -3.28
C ALA A 297 -8.89 16.71 -3.15
N LEU A 298 -9.57 17.86 -3.04
CA LEU A 298 -8.99 19.20 -2.98
C LEU A 298 -9.64 20.03 -1.86
N PRO A 299 -9.55 19.61 -0.59
CA PRO A 299 -10.32 20.19 0.50
C PRO A 299 -10.04 21.68 0.73
N GLU A 300 -8.76 22.08 0.72
CA GLU A 300 -8.35 23.48 0.92
C GLU A 300 -8.78 24.35 -0.27
N GLN A 301 -8.58 23.85 -1.49
CA GLN A 301 -9.03 24.52 -2.70
C GLN A 301 -10.56 24.69 -2.71
N TRP A 302 -11.29 23.69 -2.23
CA TRP A 302 -12.74 23.74 -2.14
C TRP A 302 -13.21 24.76 -1.11
N ALA A 303 -12.60 24.77 0.08
CA ALA A 303 -12.87 25.76 1.12
C ALA A 303 -12.64 27.20 0.65
N GLU A 304 -11.62 27.41 -0.18
CA GLU A 304 -11.29 28.70 -0.80
C GLU A 304 -12.08 29.00 -2.09
N SER A 305 -13.05 28.16 -2.49
CA SER A 305 -13.81 28.29 -3.75
C SER A 305 -12.91 28.39 -5.00
N ARG A 306 -11.74 27.73 -4.97
CA ARG A 306 -10.76 27.68 -6.07
C ARG A 306 -10.54 26.28 -6.63
N ALA A 307 -11.28 25.27 -6.19
CA ALA A 307 -11.18 23.90 -6.68
C ALA A 307 -11.28 23.81 -8.22
N GLU A 308 -12.17 24.59 -8.83
CA GLU A 308 -12.31 24.60 -10.30
C GLU A 308 -11.12 25.22 -11.03
N LYS A 309 -10.34 26.05 -10.33
CA LYS A 309 -9.17 26.75 -10.86
C LYS A 309 -7.86 26.06 -10.46
N ALA A 310 -7.93 24.87 -9.86
CA ALA A 310 -6.75 24.12 -9.45
C ALA A 310 -5.98 23.64 -10.68
N VAL A 311 -4.70 23.98 -10.75
CA VAL A 311 -3.81 23.63 -11.86
C VAL A 311 -2.95 22.46 -11.42
N LEU A 312 -3.24 21.27 -11.92
CA LEU A 312 -2.59 20.03 -11.46
C LEU A 312 -1.49 19.59 -12.42
N ILE A 313 -0.32 19.30 -11.88
CA ILE A 313 0.83 18.73 -12.60
C ILE A 313 1.25 17.40 -11.96
N ASP A 314 2.15 16.70 -12.65
CA ASP A 314 2.62 15.37 -12.27
C ASP A 314 3.12 15.28 -10.81
N GLY A 315 2.74 14.20 -10.11
CA GLY A 315 3.13 13.95 -8.72
C GLY A 315 4.62 13.65 -8.55
N SER A 316 5.30 13.15 -9.59
CA SER A 316 6.74 12.87 -9.57
C SER A 316 7.63 14.10 -9.44
N VAL A 317 7.09 15.30 -9.75
CA VAL A 317 7.80 16.59 -9.59
C VAL A 317 8.23 16.82 -8.14
N LEU A 318 7.39 16.41 -7.18
CA LEU A 318 7.62 16.56 -5.74
C LEU A 318 7.78 15.23 -5.00
N ALA A 319 7.14 14.17 -5.49
CA ALA A 319 7.11 12.86 -4.84
C ALA A 319 6.99 11.73 -5.87
N ASN A 320 8.14 11.22 -6.34
CA ASN A 320 8.19 10.10 -7.29
C ASN A 320 7.81 8.73 -6.68
N ALA A 321 7.58 8.65 -5.36
CA ALA A 321 7.22 7.44 -4.65
C ALA A 321 6.35 7.73 -3.40
N PRO A 322 5.03 7.49 -3.41
CA PRO A 322 4.17 7.80 -2.28
C PRO A 322 4.15 6.69 -1.22
N PHE A 323 5.28 6.49 -0.53
CA PHE A 323 5.38 5.54 0.59
C PHE A 323 4.58 6.00 1.81
N ALA A 324 4.58 7.30 2.12
CA ALA A 324 3.95 7.81 3.34
C ALA A 324 2.44 7.54 3.43
N PRO A 325 1.63 7.77 2.37
CA PRO A 325 0.21 7.38 2.37
C PRO A 325 -0.01 5.88 2.56
N ALA A 326 0.77 5.05 1.86
CA ALA A 326 0.68 3.59 1.97
C ALA A 326 1.06 3.10 3.39
N MET A 327 2.06 3.74 4.01
CA MET A 327 2.47 3.50 5.40
C MET A 327 1.39 3.89 6.42
N ALA A 328 0.69 4.99 6.18
CA ALA A 328 -0.42 5.41 7.02
C ALA A 328 -1.57 4.38 6.97
N ALA A 329 -1.95 3.92 5.77
CA ALA A 329 -2.98 2.90 5.58
C ALA A 329 -2.64 1.56 6.27
N LEU A 330 -1.37 1.16 6.34
CA LEU A 330 -0.98 -0.05 7.06
C LEU A 330 -1.31 -0.01 8.56
N ARG A 331 -1.17 1.16 9.21
CA ARG A 331 -1.45 1.32 10.65
C ARG A 331 -2.90 0.97 11.01
N GLU A 332 -3.80 1.04 10.04
CA GLU A 332 -5.23 0.85 10.20
C GLU A 332 -5.70 -0.55 9.79
N ARG A 333 -4.80 -1.45 9.37
CA ARG A 333 -5.17 -2.76 8.82
C ARG A 333 -4.84 -3.92 9.74
N PRO A 334 -5.73 -4.24 10.68
CA PRO A 334 -5.49 -5.34 11.57
C PRO A 334 -5.65 -6.71 10.88
N ALA A 335 -4.93 -7.69 11.40
CA ALA A 335 -4.90 -9.04 10.85
C ALA A 335 -5.85 -9.96 11.63
N ARG A 336 -6.72 -10.68 10.91
CA ARG A 336 -7.57 -11.74 11.47
C ARG A 336 -6.92 -13.13 11.38
N ARG A 337 -5.69 -13.21 10.85
CA ARG A 337 -4.89 -14.43 10.63
C ARG A 337 -3.41 -14.10 10.77
N GLN A 338 -2.55 -15.10 10.66
CA GLN A 338 -1.11 -14.86 10.51
C GLN A 338 -0.86 -14.13 9.18
N VAL A 339 -0.16 -13.00 9.24
CA VAL A 339 0.12 -12.17 8.06
C VAL A 339 1.62 -12.02 7.86
N ASP A 340 2.08 -12.15 6.61
CA ASP A 340 3.38 -11.67 6.16
C ASP A 340 3.14 -10.39 5.34
N ARG A 341 3.57 -9.24 5.86
CA ARG A 341 3.38 -7.91 5.24
C ARG A 341 4.60 -7.53 4.41
N ARG A 342 4.39 -7.29 3.11
CA ARG A 342 5.43 -6.83 2.18
C ARG A 342 5.10 -5.48 1.59
N PHE A 343 6.03 -4.52 1.67
CA PHE A 343 6.09 -3.44 0.70
C PHE A 343 6.82 -3.92 -0.53
N VAL A 344 6.17 -3.85 -1.69
CA VAL A 344 6.78 -4.17 -2.97
C VAL A 344 6.81 -2.88 -3.78
N PHE A 345 8.00 -2.37 -4.09
CA PHE A 345 8.12 -1.21 -4.96
C PHE A 345 8.67 -1.58 -6.33
N LEU A 346 8.08 -0.97 -7.36
CA LEU A 346 8.43 -1.18 -8.76
C LEU A 346 9.42 -0.10 -9.17
N ASP A 347 10.66 -0.50 -9.42
CA ASP A 347 11.75 0.41 -9.74
C ASP A 347 12.33 0.05 -11.12
N PRO A 348 11.87 0.69 -12.20
CA PRO A 348 12.32 0.34 -13.53
C PRO A 348 13.74 0.85 -13.85
N THR A 349 14.32 1.75 -13.02
CA THR A 349 15.67 2.33 -13.21
C THR A 349 16.34 2.66 -11.86
N PRO A 350 16.94 1.68 -11.16
CA PRO A 350 17.50 1.90 -9.83
C PRO A 350 18.79 2.73 -9.79
N ASP A 351 19.53 2.83 -10.90
CA ASP A 351 20.79 3.60 -10.97
C ASP A 351 20.59 5.11 -11.21
N MET A 352 19.35 5.56 -11.39
CA MET A 352 19.06 6.96 -11.63
C MET A 352 19.00 7.73 -10.31
N ARG A 353 20.17 8.22 -9.89
CA ARG A 353 20.20 9.61 -9.42
C ARG A 353 19.67 10.44 -10.58
N PHE A 354 18.60 11.19 -10.38
CA PHE A 354 18.37 12.35 -11.21
C PHE A 354 19.52 13.34 -10.96
N ASP A 355 20.73 13.04 -11.47
CA ASP A 355 21.85 13.96 -11.54
C ASP A 355 21.51 14.99 -12.62
N PHE A 356 20.63 15.91 -12.25
CA PHE A 356 20.35 17.12 -13.02
C PHE A 356 21.61 18.03 -13.12
N TYR A 357 22.65 17.71 -12.34
CA TYR A 357 24.00 18.28 -12.41
C TYR A 357 25.03 17.22 -12.83
N GLY A 358 24.81 16.54 -13.96
CA GLY A 358 25.92 15.95 -14.70
C GLY A 358 26.97 17.03 -15.05
N PRO A 359 28.24 16.66 -15.32
CA PRO A 359 29.27 17.62 -15.66
C PRO A 359 28.80 18.48 -16.84
N ARG A 360 28.92 19.81 -16.69
CA ARG A 360 28.50 20.87 -17.63
C ARG A 360 28.50 20.39 -19.09
N GLN A 361 27.34 19.94 -19.58
CA GLN A 361 27.08 20.00 -21.01
C GLN A 361 26.88 21.47 -21.37
N GLU A 362 27.57 21.95 -22.40
CA GLU A 362 27.66 23.37 -22.75
C GLU A 362 26.32 24.03 -23.14
N ARG A 363 25.21 23.26 -23.26
CA ARG A 363 23.85 23.78 -23.44
C ARG A 363 22.80 22.86 -22.79
N PRO A 364 21.94 23.35 -21.88
CA PRO A 364 20.85 22.55 -21.30
C PRO A 364 19.80 22.21 -22.37
N GLY A 365 19.21 21.02 -22.29
CA GLY A 365 18.09 20.59 -23.15
C GLY A 365 16.76 21.25 -22.77
N PHE A 366 15.78 21.21 -23.69
CA PHE A 366 14.45 21.84 -23.53
C PHE A 366 13.74 21.42 -22.22
N PHE A 367 13.68 20.11 -21.93
CA PHE A 367 13.08 19.60 -20.70
C PHE A 367 13.86 20.03 -19.44
N SER A 368 15.19 20.12 -19.50
CA SER A 368 15.96 20.59 -18.35
C SER A 368 15.83 22.11 -18.13
N THR A 369 15.42 22.87 -19.15
CA THR A 369 15.11 24.30 -19.02
C THR A 369 13.71 24.53 -18.42
N ILE A 370 12.69 23.77 -18.82
CA ILE A 370 11.35 23.83 -18.21
C ILE A 370 11.38 23.31 -16.76
N ILE A 371 12.03 22.17 -16.53
CA ILE A 371 12.22 21.61 -15.18
C ILE A 371 13.13 22.53 -14.35
N GLY A 372 14.06 23.23 -14.99
CA GLY A 372 14.91 24.27 -14.39
C GLY A 372 14.14 25.54 -14.01
N ALA A 373 13.05 25.88 -14.70
CA ALA A 373 12.14 26.94 -14.28
C ALA A 373 11.25 26.51 -13.09
N LEU A 374 10.97 25.21 -12.96
CA LEU A 374 10.26 24.60 -11.82
C LEU A 374 11.16 24.35 -10.59
N SER A 375 12.41 24.85 -10.59
CA SER A 375 13.37 24.67 -9.49
C SER A 375 13.01 25.40 -8.20
N GLU A 376 12.05 26.33 -8.25
CA GLU A 376 11.56 27.05 -7.06
C GLU A 376 10.73 26.12 -6.14
N LEU A 377 10.29 24.96 -6.62
CA LEU A 377 9.56 23.97 -5.83
C LEU A 377 10.52 23.13 -4.96
N PRO A 378 10.35 23.09 -3.62
CA PRO A 378 11.26 22.39 -2.72
C PRO A 378 11.16 20.87 -2.89
N ARG A 379 12.20 20.25 -3.46
CA ARG A 379 12.31 18.79 -3.62
C ARG A 379 13.03 18.17 -2.42
N LYS A 380 12.34 17.37 -1.60
CA LYS A 380 12.98 16.49 -0.60
C LYS A 380 13.33 15.15 -1.26
N GLN A 381 14.42 14.50 -0.85
CA GLN A 381 14.80 13.15 -1.32
C GLN A 381 13.96 12.09 -0.57
N PRO A 382 12.83 11.58 -1.11
CA PRO A 382 11.83 10.93 -0.27
C PRO A 382 12.11 9.44 -0.02
N ILE A 383 12.87 8.77 -0.89
CA ILE A 383 12.92 7.30 -0.91
C ILE A 383 13.75 6.76 0.26
N ARG A 384 14.97 7.29 0.42
CA ARG A 384 15.87 6.86 1.49
C ARG A 384 15.23 7.07 2.85
N ASP A 385 14.68 8.26 3.09
CA ASP A 385 14.04 8.61 4.37
C ASP A 385 12.83 7.70 4.67
N ASN A 386 12.04 7.36 3.65
CA ASN A 386 10.89 6.47 3.81
C ASN A 386 11.31 5.00 4.04
N LEU A 387 12.32 4.51 3.32
CA LEU A 387 12.86 3.15 3.51
C LEU A 387 13.58 3.02 4.86
N GLU A 388 14.34 4.04 5.27
CA GLU A 388 14.94 4.13 6.61
C GLU A 388 13.87 4.17 7.70
N ALA A 389 12.75 4.87 7.48
CA ALA A 389 11.62 4.86 8.42
C ALA A 389 10.97 3.47 8.54
N ILE A 390 10.82 2.73 7.43
CA ILE A 390 10.32 1.35 7.44
C ILE A 390 11.30 0.42 8.16
N ALA A 391 12.60 0.48 7.81
CA ALA A 391 13.64 -0.32 8.43
C ALA A 391 13.75 -0.04 9.94
N ALA A 392 13.79 1.24 10.34
CA ALA A 392 13.85 1.63 11.75
C ALA A 392 12.63 1.12 12.54
N ARG A 393 11.44 1.11 11.92
CA ARG A 393 10.23 0.52 12.51
C ARG A 393 10.35 -0.99 12.65
N SER A 394 10.76 -1.70 11.59
CA SER A 394 10.94 -3.16 11.64
C SER A 394 12.01 -3.56 12.66
N ASP A 395 13.14 -2.85 12.72
CA ASP A 395 14.19 -3.06 13.73
C ASP A 395 13.67 -2.83 15.16
N ARG A 396 12.80 -1.82 15.37
CA ARG A 396 12.14 -1.60 16.67
C ARG A 396 11.26 -2.79 17.05
N ILE A 397 10.46 -3.29 16.11
CA ILE A 397 9.61 -4.46 16.33
C ILE A 397 10.47 -5.69 16.65
N GLU A 398 11.52 -5.96 15.88
CA GLU A 398 12.43 -7.09 16.11
C GLU A 398 13.12 -7.02 17.47
N ARG A 399 13.63 -5.84 17.87
CA ARG A 399 14.18 -5.62 19.22
C ARG A 399 13.15 -5.88 20.31
N MET A 400 11.91 -5.42 20.15
CA MET A 400 10.84 -5.69 21.10
C MET A 400 10.56 -7.20 21.20
N LEU A 401 10.54 -7.91 20.08
CA LEU A 401 10.31 -9.36 20.05
C LEU A 401 11.45 -10.14 20.71
N ALA A 402 12.69 -9.68 20.55
CA ALA A 402 13.84 -10.22 21.28
C ALA A 402 13.69 -10.01 22.80
N ILE A 403 13.27 -8.81 23.24
CA ILE A 403 13.00 -8.54 24.67
C ILE A 403 11.91 -9.46 25.21
N VAL A 404 10.79 -9.64 24.48
CA VAL A 404 9.71 -10.56 24.88
C VAL A 404 10.20 -12.00 24.99
N ALA A 405 11.09 -12.42 24.10
CA ALA A 405 11.67 -13.76 24.14
C ALA A 405 12.58 -13.94 25.38
N GLU A 406 13.44 -12.96 25.67
CA GLU A 406 14.37 -12.98 26.81
C GLU A 406 13.64 -12.98 28.16
N ILE A 407 12.68 -12.07 28.36
CA ILE A 407 11.99 -11.95 29.65
C ILE A 407 10.93 -13.05 29.87
N ARG A 408 10.69 -13.89 28.86
CA ARG A 408 9.62 -14.90 28.88
C ARG A 408 9.73 -15.85 30.07
N ALA A 409 10.91 -16.44 30.27
CA ALA A 409 11.13 -17.41 31.34
C ALA A 409 10.88 -16.79 32.72
N GLU A 410 11.31 -15.53 32.91
CA GLU A 410 11.06 -14.80 34.15
C GLU A 410 9.57 -14.53 34.35
N VAL A 411 8.87 -14.02 33.32
CA VAL A 411 7.43 -13.74 33.39
C VAL A 411 6.64 -15.01 33.66
N GLU A 412 6.95 -16.12 32.98
CA GLU A 412 6.32 -17.42 33.22
C GLU A 412 6.51 -17.87 34.68
N ALA A 413 7.73 -17.74 35.24
CA ALA A 413 7.98 -18.03 36.65
C ALA A 413 7.21 -17.11 37.62
N GLN A 414 7.03 -15.84 37.27
CA GLN A 414 6.20 -14.92 38.07
C GLN A 414 4.73 -15.31 38.07
N VAL A 415 4.18 -15.65 36.90
CA VAL A 415 2.80 -16.12 36.76
C VAL A 415 2.62 -17.42 37.57
N GLU A 416 3.56 -18.36 37.47
CA GLU A 416 3.52 -19.61 38.24
C GLU A 416 3.56 -19.37 39.75
N SER A 417 4.40 -18.45 40.22
CA SER A 417 4.44 -18.06 41.64
C SER A 417 3.11 -17.43 42.12
N LEU A 418 2.46 -16.62 41.28
CA LEU A 418 1.21 -15.94 41.63
C LEU A 418 0.00 -16.87 41.74
N PHE A 419 -0.03 -17.91 40.93
CA PHE A 419 -1.17 -18.85 40.84
C PHE A 419 -0.86 -20.23 41.44
N GLY A 420 0.39 -20.50 41.81
CA GLY A 420 0.89 -21.71 42.46
C GLY A 420 1.05 -22.92 41.52
N TYR A 421 1.83 -23.93 41.96
CA TYR A 421 1.94 -25.26 41.32
C TYR A 421 0.67 -26.12 41.46
N THR A 422 -0.38 -25.63 42.11
CA THR A 422 -1.57 -26.41 42.46
C THR A 422 -2.63 -26.31 41.36
N LEU A 423 -2.99 -27.46 40.75
CA LEU A 423 -4.27 -27.96 40.19
C LEU A 423 -5.34 -27.01 39.54
N TRP A 424 -5.22 -25.69 39.61
CA TRP A 424 -6.24 -24.71 39.24
C TRP A 424 -6.06 -24.18 37.82
N LEU A 425 -4.83 -24.18 37.27
CA LEU A 425 -4.57 -23.84 35.86
C LEU A 425 -5.09 -24.91 34.89
N ASP A 426 -5.54 -26.07 35.39
CA ASP A 426 -6.07 -27.14 34.54
C ASP A 426 -7.51 -26.86 34.07
N TYR A 427 -8.27 -25.98 34.74
CA TYR A 427 -9.69 -25.72 34.43
C TYR A 427 -10.04 -24.22 34.40
N PRO A 428 -9.74 -23.51 33.30
CA PRO A 428 -10.06 -22.10 33.13
C PRO A 428 -11.55 -21.91 32.86
N THR A 429 -12.32 -21.40 33.82
CA THR A 429 -13.69 -20.90 33.60
C THR A 429 -13.67 -19.39 33.35
N PRO A 430 -14.70 -18.79 32.71
CA PRO A 430 -14.69 -17.34 32.41
C PRO A 430 -14.51 -16.49 33.67
N LYS A 431 -15.18 -16.86 34.77
CA LYS A 431 -15.04 -16.21 36.08
C LYS A 431 -13.62 -16.31 36.64
N ARG A 432 -12.96 -17.48 36.48
CA ARG A 432 -11.57 -17.68 36.91
C ARG A 432 -10.60 -16.87 36.06
N LEU A 433 -10.76 -16.87 34.72
CA LEU A 433 -9.94 -16.08 33.81
C LEU A 433 -10.00 -14.59 34.16
N ALA A 434 -11.20 -14.05 34.41
CA ALA A 434 -11.37 -12.66 34.82
C ALA A 434 -10.65 -12.35 36.15
N ALA A 435 -10.78 -13.24 37.14
CA ALA A 435 -10.13 -13.09 38.45
C ALA A 435 -8.59 -13.20 38.35
N TRP A 436 -8.07 -14.16 37.59
CA TRP A 436 -6.63 -14.34 37.38
C TRP A 436 -6.04 -13.17 36.62
N ARG A 437 -6.68 -12.70 35.55
CA ARG A 437 -6.29 -11.51 34.81
C ARG A 437 -6.17 -10.28 35.71
N LYS A 438 -7.17 -10.04 36.56
CA LYS A 438 -7.14 -8.94 37.54
C LYS A 438 -5.95 -9.07 38.50
N ARG A 439 -5.69 -10.27 39.02
CA ARG A 439 -4.57 -10.53 39.93
C ARG A 439 -3.20 -10.36 39.25
N ALA A 440 -3.04 -10.85 38.02
CA ALA A 440 -1.82 -10.69 37.24
C ALA A 440 -1.52 -9.22 36.95
N GLN A 441 -2.54 -8.43 36.61
CA GLN A 441 -2.39 -6.99 36.35
C GLN A 441 -1.94 -6.22 37.60
N VAL A 442 -2.54 -6.51 38.77
CA VAL A 442 -2.12 -5.89 40.04
C VAL A 442 -0.68 -6.27 40.39
N ALA A 443 -0.30 -7.54 40.19
CA ALA A 443 1.05 -8.00 40.46
C ALA A 443 2.09 -7.37 39.53
N ALA A 444 1.79 -7.28 38.23
CA ALA A 444 2.67 -6.64 37.25
C ALA A 444 2.86 -5.15 37.58
N ALA A 445 1.79 -4.44 37.93
CA ALA A 445 1.86 -3.05 38.37
C ALA A 445 2.73 -2.87 39.64
N GLY A 446 2.52 -3.73 40.65
CA GLY A 446 3.31 -3.68 41.88
C GLY A 446 4.80 -3.95 41.67
N LYS A 447 5.16 -4.86 40.76
CA LYS A 447 6.56 -5.19 40.47
C LYS A 447 7.27 -4.16 39.59
N ALA A 448 6.54 -3.49 38.72
CA ALA A 448 7.10 -2.46 37.83
C ALA A 448 7.48 -1.16 38.57
N GLY A 449 7.00 -0.96 39.80
CA GLY A 449 7.31 0.22 40.60
C GLY A 449 6.95 1.52 39.88
N TYR A 450 7.88 2.49 39.85
CA TYR A 450 7.67 3.77 39.17
C TYR A 450 7.46 3.64 37.64
N GLY A 451 7.95 2.56 37.03
CA GLY A 451 7.74 2.27 35.60
C GLY A 451 6.28 2.07 35.23
N HIS A 452 5.44 1.62 36.18
CA HIS A 452 4.00 1.47 35.97
C HIS A 452 3.31 2.81 35.66
N THR A 453 3.73 3.91 36.30
CA THR A 453 3.14 5.23 36.09
C THR A 453 3.33 5.69 34.64
N ALA A 454 4.55 5.57 34.11
CA ALA A 454 4.85 5.91 32.72
C ALA A 454 4.05 5.04 31.74
N TYR A 455 3.99 3.73 32.00
CA TYR A 455 3.17 2.80 31.23
C TYR A 455 1.68 3.20 31.22
N ALA A 456 1.11 3.53 32.37
CA ALA A 456 -0.30 3.85 32.48
C ALA A 456 -0.67 5.17 31.77
N LEU A 457 0.20 6.19 31.84
CA LEU A 457 0.03 7.44 31.10
C LEU A 457 0.05 7.20 29.58
N LEU A 458 0.96 6.37 29.07
CA LEU A 458 1.00 6.00 27.65
C LEU A 458 -0.29 5.32 27.17
N LYS A 459 -0.96 4.56 28.05
CA LYS A 459 -2.25 3.95 27.71
C LYS A 459 -3.38 4.97 27.62
N VAL A 460 -3.39 5.96 28.52
CA VAL A 460 -4.36 7.05 28.48
C VAL A 460 -4.16 7.89 27.22
N ASP A 461 -2.92 8.30 26.93
CA ASP A 461 -2.60 9.04 25.72
C ASP A 461 -2.96 8.25 24.45
N GLY A 462 -2.63 6.96 24.39
CA GLY A 462 -3.00 6.11 23.26
C GLY A 462 -4.52 5.96 23.07
N ALA A 463 -5.29 5.93 24.16
CA ALA A 463 -6.75 5.91 24.10
C ALA A 463 -7.35 7.23 23.63
N ILE A 464 -6.76 8.36 24.05
CA ILE A 464 -7.15 9.72 23.62
C ILE A 464 -6.84 9.91 22.13
N ASP A 465 -5.62 9.61 21.69
CA ASP A 465 -5.20 9.78 20.31
C ASP A 465 -6.05 8.94 19.35
N ARG A 466 -6.41 7.70 19.74
CA ARG A 466 -7.35 6.86 18.97
C ARG A 466 -8.74 7.49 18.89
N THR A 467 -9.25 8.03 19.99
CA THR A 467 -10.56 8.66 20.05
C THR A 467 -10.59 9.90 19.15
N ALA A 468 -9.55 10.74 19.20
CA ALA A 468 -9.40 11.90 18.34
C ALA A 468 -9.42 11.53 16.85
N ARG A 469 -8.69 10.47 16.45
CA ARG A 469 -8.70 9.97 15.06
C ARG A 469 -10.06 9.44 14.63
N THR A 470 -10.78 8.76 15.53
CA THR A 470 -12.12 8.25 15.24
C THR A 470 -13.10 9.41 15.00
N LEU A 471 -13.07 10.42 15.86
CA LEU A 471 -13.92 11.61 15.73
C LEU A 471 -13.56 12.44 14.47
N GLN A 472 -12.27 12.57 14.16
CA GLN A 472 -11.82 13.21 12.91
C GLN A 472 -12.37 12.48 11.68
N ALA A 473 -12.25 11.15 11.65
CA ALA A 473 -12.75 10.33 10.54
C ALA A 473 -14.27 10.44 10.36
N LEU A 474 -15.03 10.56 11.45
CA LEU A 474 -16.48 10.82 11.41
C LEU A 474 -16.81 12.21 10.88
N GLY A 475 -16.01 13.22 11.25
CA GLY A 475 -16.21 14.60 10.84
C GLY A 475 -15.94 14.90 9.36
N GLY A 476 -15.54 13.90 8.56
CA GLY A 476 -15.37 14.00 7.11
C GLY A 476 -14.20 14.87 6.62
N GLN A 477 -13.45 15.52 7.53
CA GLN A 477 -12.31 16.37 7.18
C GLN A 477 -11.00 15.75 7.67
N GLN A 478 -10.08 15.48 6.73
CA GLN A 478 -8.72 15.03 7.02
C GLN A 478 -7.78 16.23 7.28
N ASP A 479 -8.19 17.15 8.15
CA ASP A 479 -7.37 18.27 8.56
C ASP A 479 -6.55 17.91 9.82
N GLY A 480 -5.23 17.99 9.71
CA GLY A 480 -4.30 17.76 10.82
C GLY A 480 -4.48 18.74 11.98
N GLN A 481 -4.96 19.96 11.72
CA GLN A 481 -5.30 20.95 12.74
C GLN A 481 -6.48 20.44 13.60
N ARG A 482 -7.55 19.94 12.96
CA ARG A 482 -8.71 19.36 13.67
C ARG A 482 -8.32 18.21 14.59
N LEU A 483 -7.48 17.28 14.12
CA LEU A 483 -7.01 16.16 14.95
C LEU A 483 -6.28 16.63 16.21
N ARG A 484 -5.42 17.64 16.08
CA ARG A 484 -4.69 18.22 17.22
C ARG A 484 -5.63 18.92 18.19
N THR A 485 -6.58 19.70 17.69
CA THR A 485 -7.58 20.41 18.52
C THR A 485 -8.41 19.42 19.32
N LEU A 486 -8.95 18.38 18.65
CA LEU A 486 -9.68 17.30 19.30
C LEU A 486 -8.82 16.60 20.35
N GLY A 487 -7.57 16.26 20.01
CA GLY A 487 -6.63 15.64 20.95
C GLY A 487 -6.38 16.49 22.21
N GLY A 488 -6.20 17.81 22.05
CA GLY A 488 -6.04 18.74 23.17
C GLY A 488 -7.28 18.83 24.06
N GLN A 489 -8.46 18.98 23.47
CA GLN A 489 -9.73 19.04 24.20
C GLN A 489 -10.02 17.74 24.95
N LEU A 490 -9.74 16.58 24.34
CA LEU A 490 -9.89 15.27 24.97
C LEU A 490 -8.92 15.09 26.14
N ARG A 491 -7.65 15.48 26.00
CA ARG A 491 -6.68 15.46 27.11
C ARG A 491 -7.13 16.31 28.28
N GLU A 492 -7.60 17.53 28.02
CA GLU A 492 -8.10 18.41 29.07
C GLU A 492 -9.34 17.81 29.76
N THR A 493 -10.27 17.24 28.99
CA THR A 493 -11.46 16.57 29.51
C THR A 493 -11.09 15.40 30.43
N VAL A 494 -10.15 14.55 30.02
CA VAL A 494 -9.67 13.40 30.80
C VAL A 494 -9.00 13.85 32.10
N ARG A 495 -8.17 14.91 32.04
CA ARG A 495 -7.52 15.50 33.21
C ARG A 495 -8.53 16.09 34.20
N MET A 496 -9.52 16.82 33.71
CA MET A 496 -10.59 17.41 34.53
C MET A 496 -11.44 16.33 35.22
N ARG A 497 -11.64 15.18 34.58
CA ARG A 497 -12.28 13.99 35.17
C ARG A 497 -11.39 13.21 36.14
N GLY A 498 -10.11 13.57 36.29
CA GLY A 498 -9.14 12.87 37.14
C GLY A 498 -8.75 11.47 36.62
N ALA A 499 -8.97 11.22 35.33
CA ALA A 499 -8.77 9.93 34.68
C ALA A 499 -7.33 9.69 34.17
N ASP A 500 -6.40 10.59 34.51
CA ASP A 500 -4.96 10.53 34.22
C ASP A 500 -4.10 10.38 35.49
N ARG A 501 -4.72 10.15 36.66
CA ARG A 501 -4.02 10.08 37.95
C ARG A 501 -3.46 8.68 38.22
N PHE A 502 -2.14 8.56 38.11
CA PHE A 502 -1.37 7.34 38.41
C PHE A 502 -0.29 7.61 39.46
N GLY A 503 0.02 6.60 40.26
CA GLY A 503 1.08 6.75 41.26
C GLY A 503 1.17 5.57 42.22
N ALA A 504 2.38 5.33 42.73
CA ALA A 504 2.65 4.26 43.69
C ALA A 504 1.93 4.45 45.04
N SER A 505 1.53 5.68 45.38
CA SER A 505 0.76 6.01 46.57
C SER A 505 -0.74 5.70 46.45
N LEU A 506 -1.24 5.40 45.24
CA LEU A 506 -2.65 5.07 45.01
C LEU A 506 -2.88 3.55 45.15
N PRO A 507 -3.99 3.11 45.78
CA PRO A 507 -4.35 1.70 45.87
C PRO A 507 -4.47 1.06 44.47
N GLY A 508 -3.55 0.14 44.14
CA GLY A 508 -3.51 -0.50 42.82
C GLY A 508 -2.85 0.33 41.71
N GLY A 509 -2.16 1.43 42.06
CA GLY A 509 -1.32 2.20 41.15
C GLY A 509 -2.05 3.23 40.26
N ALA A 510 -3.37 3.39 40.41
CA ALA A 510 -4.22 4.26 39.59
C ALA A 510 -5.46 4.75 40.37
N SER A 511 -6.03 5.90 40.00
CA SER A 511 -7.32 6.36 40.53
C SER A 511 -8.49 5.49 40.04
N PRO A 512 -9.63 5.43 40.77
CA PRO A 512 -10.83 4.76 40.30
C PRO A 512 -11.29 5.28 38.92
N GLU A 513 -11.21 6.59 38.69
CA GLU A 513 -11.60 7.26 37.45
C GLU A 513 -10.69 6.86 36.28
N ALA A 514 -9.38 6.77 36.51
CA ALA A 514 -8.42 6.32 35.50
C ALA A 514 -8.65 4.85 35.12
N LEU A 515 -8.96 4.00 36.10
CA LEU A 515 -9.31 2.61 35.85
C LEU A 515 -10.63 2.48 35.08
N ASP A 516 -11.61 3.33 35.37
CA ASP A 516 -12.90 3.35 34.66
C ASP A 516 -12.72 3.77 33.20
N PHE A 517 -11.95 4.85 32.96
CA PHE A 517 -11.60 5.32 31.63
C PHE A 517 -10.89 4.25 30.80
N LEU A 518 -9.84 3.61 31.32
CA LEU A 518 -9.15 2.53 30.60
C LEU A 518 -10.08 1.33 30.34
N ARG A 519 -11.02 1.02 31.25
CA ARG A 519 -12.01 -0.04 31.01
C ARG A 519 -12.96 0.31 29.87
N GLY A 520 -13.31 1.58 29.68
CA GLY A 520 -14.17 2.05 28.59
C GLY A 520 -13.45 2.26 27.25
N HIS A 521 -12.20 2.72 27.27
CA HIS A 521 -11.54 3.29 26.08
C HIS A 521 -10.26 2.58 25.62
N ASP A 522 -9.64 1.74 26.45
CA ASP A 522 -8.35 1.12 26.14
C ASP A 522 -8.51 -0.11 25.23
N LEU A 523 -8.89 0.14 23.99
CA LEU A 523 -9.01 -0.88 22.95
C LEU A 523 -7.65 -1.50 22.61
N GLY A 524 -6.60 -0.67 22.57
CA GLY A 524 -5.23 -1.10 22.22
C GLY A 524 -4.70 -2.20 23.14
N PHE A 525 -4.89 -2.08 24.46
CA PHE A 525 -4.47 -3.13 25.41
C PHE A 525 -5.15 -4.48 25.17
N ARG A 526 -6.40 -4.49 24.71
CA ARG A 526 -7.15 -5.73 24.41
C ARG A 526 -6.63 -6.37 23.12
N ILE A 527 -6.41 -5.54 22.09
CA ILE A 527 -5.85 -5.97 20.82
C ILE A 527 -4.43 -6.53 21.00
N ARG A 528 -3.54 -5.81 21.69
CA ARG A 528 -2.16 -6.28 21.94
C ARG A 528 -2.11 -7.60 22.70
N ARG A 529 -3.00 -7.80 23.66
CA ARG A 529 -3.09 -9.07 24.41
C ARG A 529 -3.42 -10.25 23.52
N LEU A 530 -4.45 -10.10 22.69
CA LEU A 530 -4.88 -11.16 21.79
C LEU A 530 -3.84 -11.42 20.71
N ARG A 531 -3.10 -10.41 20.27
CA ARG A 531 -1.99 -10.57 19.33
C ARG A 531 -0.78 -11.29 19.93
N LEU A 532 -0.39 -10.96 21.17
CA LEU A 532 0.64 -11.72 21.89
C LEU A 532 0.22 -13.19 22.01
N LEU A 533 -1.05 -13.44 22.33
CA LEU A 533 -1.60 -14.79 22.45
C LEU A 533 -1.66 -15.52 21.10
N ALA A 534 -2.05 -14.83 20.01
CA ALA A 534 -2.05 -15.36 18.65
C ALA A 534 -0.64 -15.75 18.19
N ARG A 535 0.37 -14.95 18.57
CA ARG A 535 1.77 -15.27 18.30
C ARG A 535 2.22 -16.52 19.05
N ARG A 536 1.88 -16.62 20.35
CA ARG A 536 2.19 -17.82 21.14
C ARG A 536 1.51 -19.06 20.57
N LEU A 537 0.27 -18.92 20.11
CA LEU A 537 -0.46 -19.97 19.39
C LEU A 537 0.33 -20.43 18.15
N ALA A 538 0.79 -19.49 17.32
CA ALA A 538 1.55 -19.81 16.11
C ALA A 538 2.89 -20.52 16.41
N GLU A 539 3.61 -20.12 17.48
CA GLU A 539 4.82 -20.81 17.93
C GLU A 539 4.54 -22.26 18.33
N LEU A 540 3.47 -22.50 19.10
CA LEU A 540 3.12 -23.85 19.56
C LEU A 540 2.57 -24.72 18.42
N GLU A 541 1.87 -24.11 17.46
CA GLU A 541 1.35 -24.81 16.28
C GLU A 541 2.43 -25.45 15.42
N GLN A 542 3.67 -24.95 15.45
CA GLN A 542 4.79 -25.52 14.69
C GLN A 542 5.16 -26.93 15.17
N SER A 543 4.96 -27.23 16.46
CA SER A 543 5.31 -28.51 17.08
C SER A 543 4.10 -29.35 17.48
N ALA A 544 2.92 -28.75 17.54
CA ALA A 544 1.68 -29.45 17.86
C ALA A 544 1.17 -30.29 16.67
N PRO A 545 0.47 -31.41 16.92
CA PRO A 545 -0.23 -32.12 15.87
C PRO A 545 -1.25 -31.21 15.17
N ARG A 546 -1.38 -31.39 13.85
CA ARG A 546 -2.30 -30.60 13.01
C ARG A 546 -3.72 -30.63 13.58
N GLY A 547 -4.40 -29.49 13.53
CA GLY A 547 -5.80 -29.35 13.98
C GLY A 547 -6.02 -29.13 15.47
N VAL A 548 -5.09 -29.57 16.33
CA VAL A 548 -5.28 -29.56 17.80
C VAL A 548 -5.46 -28.14 18.35
N MET A 549 -4.78 -27.16 17.75
CA MET A 549 -4.82 -25.76 18.18
C MET A 549 -6.01 -24.98 17.61
N ARG A 550 -6.81 -25.57 16.71
CA ARG A 550 -7.92 -24.91 16.01
C ARG A 550 -8.96 -24.28 16.93
N PRO A 551 -9.47 -24.94 17.99
CA PRO A 551 -10.45 -24.32 18.89
C PRO A 551 -9.91 -23.05 19.57
N MET A 552 -8.61 -23.05 19.91
CA MET A 552 -7.95 -21.90 20.51
C MET A 552 -7.69 -20.80 19.46
N ARG A 553 -7.32 -21.18 18.23
CA ARG A 553 -7.20 -20.28 17.08
C ARG A 553 -8.51 -19.51 16.85
N ASP A 554 -9.61 -20.25 16.73
CA ASP A 554 -10.94 -19.70 16.46
C ASP A 554 -11.38 -18.75 17.59
N ALA A 555 -11.12 -19.12 18.85
CA ALA A 555 -11.40 -18.26 20.01
C ALA A 555 -10.60 -16.95 19.98
N ILE A 556 -9.29 -17.00 19.70
CA ILE A 556 -8.43 -15.81 19.68
C ILE A 556 -8.81 -14.89 18.53
N TYR A 557 -8.89 -15.41 17.31
CA TYR A 557 -9.14 -14.58 16.13
C TYR A 557 -10.59 -14.11 16.05
N GLY A 558 -11.55 -14.88 16.54
CA GLY A 558 -12.94 -14.44 16.69
C GLY A 558 -13.07 -13.27 17.67
N ALA A 559 -12.44 -13.37 18.85
CA ALA A 559 -12.41 -12.27 19.81
C ALA A 559 -11.65 -11.05 19.26
N LEU A 560 -10.51 -11.27 18.59
CA LEU A 560 -9.73 -10.19 17.99
C LEU A 560 -10.58 -9.46 16.94
N ALA A 561 -11.25 -10.17 16.03
CA ALA A 561 -12.11 -9.58 15.01
C ALA A 561 -13.16 -8.63 15.59
N ALA A 562 -13.79 -8.98 16.72
CA ALA A 562 -14.77 -8.13 17.38
C ALA A 562 -14.18 -6.80 17.89
N TYR A 563 -12.96 -6.82 18.45
CA TYR A 563 -12.26 -5.59 18.85
C TYR A 563 -11.77 -4.77 17.65
N LEU A 564 -11.36 -5.43 16.57
CA LEU A 564 -10.90 -4.75 15.36
C LEU A 564 -12.03 -4.01 14.64
N GLU A 565 -13.26 -4.51 14.72
CA GLU A 565 -14.43 -3.82 14.17
C GLU A 565 -14.65 -2.45 14.83
N LEU A 566 -14.34 -2.33 16.12
CA LEU A 566 -14.38 -1.06 16.88
C LEU A 566 -13.26 -0.08 16.50
N LYS A 567 -12.33 -0.45 15.60
CA LYS A 567 -11.38 0.50 14.99
C LYS A 567 -11.95 1.20 13.77
N ARG A 568 -12.99 0.64 13.14
CA ARG A 568 -13.58 1.22 11.92
C ARG A 568 -14.45 2.41 12.31
N SER A 569 -14.22 3.57 11.67
CA SER A 569 -15.04 4.77 11.88
C SER A 569 -16.51 4.52 11.52
N ASP A 570 -16.77 3.68 10.51
CA ASP A 570 -18.12 3.24 10.09
C ASP A 570 -18.98 2.71 11.25
N THR A 571 -18.36 2.07 12.24
CA THR A 571 -19.03 1.53 13.44
C THR A 571 -19.68 2.63 14.29
N PHE A 572 -19.26 3.88 14.09
CA PHE A 572 -19.70 5.06 14.83
C PHE A 572 -20.36 6.09 13.90
N ALA A 573 -20.75 5.71 12.69
CA ALA A 573 -21.31 6.63 11.68
C ALA A 573 -22.53 7.43 12.19
N ASP A 574 -23.30 6.87 13.13
CA ASP A 574 -24.43 7.54 13.78
C ASP A 574 -24.03 8.74 14.65
N LEU A 575 -22.75 8.88 14.98
CA LEU A 575 -22.17 9.98 15.74
C LEU A 575 -21.65 11.12 14.85
N GLN A 576 -21.74 10.98 13.52
CA GLN A 576 -21.21 11.95 12.56
C GLN A 576 -21.73 13.37 12.80
N ASP A 577 -23.04 13.54 12.97
CA ASP A 577 -23.67 14.85 13.21
C ASP A 577 -23.32 15.47 14.57
N LYS A 578 -22.73 14.68 15.47
CA LYS A 578 -22.34 15.08 16.83
C LYS A 578 -20.85 15.27 16.98
N ALA A 579 -20.05 15.00 15.93
CA ALA A 579 -18.59 14.97 16.00
C ALA A 579 -17.97 16.30 16.47
N ASP A 580 -18.68 17.42 16.32
CA ASP A 580 -18.28 18.76 16.76
C ASP A 580 -18.91 19.19 18.10
N GLY A 581 -19.54 18.26 18.82
CA GLY A 581 -20.16 18.48 20.12
C GLY A 581 -19.19 18.46 21.31
N ASP A 582 -19.74 18.46 22.53
CA ASP A 582 -18.96 18.38 23.76
C ASP A 582 -18.10 17.10 23.81
N THR A 583 -16.79 17.26 24.00
CA THR A 583 -15.84 16.14 24.00
C THR A 583 -16.06 15.16 25.14
N GLY A 584 -16.61 15.62 26.26
CA GLY A 584 -17.00 14.76 27.38
C GLY A 584 -18.15 13.83 27.00
N ALA A 585 -19.24 14.38 26.47
CA ALA A 585 -20.37 13.60 26.00
C ALA A 585 -19.96 12.62 24.88
N LEU A 586 -19.10 13.04 23.96
CA LEU A 586 -18.58 12.18 22.89
C LEU A 586 -17.75 11.00 23.42
N LEU A 587 -16.92 11.22 24.44
CA LEU A 587 -16.21 10.13 25.12
C LEU A 587 -17.21 9.12 25.69
N ASP A 588 -18.24 9.59 26.40
CA ASP A 588 -19.22 8.71 27.04
C ASP A 588 -20.02 7.92 25.98
N MET A 589 -20.46 8.57 24.90
CA MET A 589 -21.14 7.92 23.78
C MET A 589 -20.27 6.86 23.08
N LEU A 590 -18.98 7.14 22.87
CA LEU A 590 -18.05 6.17 22.29
C LEU A 590 -17.86 4.97 23.22
N ALA A 591 -17.74 5.17 24.54
CA ALA A 591 -17.65 4.09 25.51
C ALA A 591 -18.92 3.22 25.53
N GLU A 592 -20.10 3.85 25.47
CA GLU A 592 -21.41 3.17 25.40
C GLU A 592 -21.59 2.37 24.10
N ARG A 593 -21.08 2.87 22.97
CA ARG A 593 -21.09 2.16 21.68
C ARG A 593 -20.11 0.99 21.68
N MET A 594 -18.91 1.20 22.22
CA MET A 594 -17.86 0.19 22.24
C MET A 594 -18.15 -0.97 23.21
N GLN A 595 -18.87 -0.74 24.30
CA GLN A 595 -19.24 -1.74 25.31
C GLN A 595 -18.10 -2.70 25.71
N LEU A 596 -16.88 -2.19 25.89
CA LEU A 596 -15.69 -3.04 26.03
C LEU A 596 -15.77 -4.06 27.18
N ARG A 597 -16.52 -3.76 28.26
CA ARG A 597 -16.75 -4.70 29.37
C ARG A 597 -17.54 -5.93 28.94
N THR A 598 -18.53 -5.74 28.07
CA THR A 598 -19.32 -6.83 27.50
C THR A 598 -18.47 -7.69 26.59
N LEU A 599 -17.67 -7.07 25.71
CA LEU A 599 -16.71 -7.77 24.86
C LEU A 599 -15.64 -8.50 25.67
N ASP A 600 -15.16 -7.93 26.78
CA ASP A 600 -14.21 -8.59 27.69
C ASP A 600 -14.80 -9.89 28.23
N ARG A 601 -16.08 -9.90 28.61
CA ARG A 601 -16.77 -11.11 29.09
C ARG A 601 -16.93 -12.15 27.98
N GLN A 602 -17.36 -11.73 26.79
CA GLN A 602 -17.48 -12.62 25.62
C GLN A 602 -16.11 -13.21 25.22
N THR A 603 -15.04 -12.41 25.35
CA THR A 603 -13.67 -12.87 25.13
C THR A 603 -13.26 -13.91 26.17
N ASP A 604 -13.52 -13.66 27.46
CA ASP A 604 -13.24 -14.63 28.52
C ASP A 604 -14.04 -15.95 28.33
N GLU A 605 -15.28 -15.87 27.81
CA GLU A 605 -16.09 -17.04 27.43
C GLU A 605 -15.47 -17.84 26.27
N ALA A 606 -15.13 -17.16 25.17
CA ALA A 606 -14.50 -17.79 24.00
C ALA A 606 -13.14 -18.42 24.35
N LEU A 607 -12.27 -17.68 25.06
CA LEU A 607 -10.96 -18.17 25.47
C LEU A 607 -11.08 -19.34 26.44
N SER A 608 -12.03 -19.30 27.40
CA SER A 608 -12.27 -20.42 28.32
C SER A 608 -12.63 -21.71 27.57
N ALA A 609 -13.50 -21.62 26.56
CA ALA A 609 -13.82 -22.76 25.69
C ALA A 609 -12.59 -23.24 24.91
N GLY A 610 -11.83 -22.32 24.30
CA GLY A 610 -10.60 -22.62 23.56
C GLY A 610 -9.55 -23.31 24.41
N PHE A 611 -9.25 -22.79 25.60
CA PHE A 611 -8.31 -23.41 26.53
C PHE A 611 -8.74 -24.80 26.99
N SER A 612 -10.05 -24.99 27.24
CA SER A 612 -10.59 -26.26 27.71
C SER A 612 -10.47 -27.38 26.68
N ALA A 613 -10.45 -27.02 25.38
CA ALA A 613 -10.27 -27.96 24.28
C ALA A 613 -8.81 -28.42 24.08
N LEU A 614 -7.82 -27.70 24.62
CA LEU A 614 -6.41 -28.06 24.49
C LEU A 614 -6.00 -29.16 25.47
N SER A 615 -4.97 -29.95 25.13
CA SER A 615 -4.29 -30.83 26.09
C SER A 615 -3.59 -30.01 27.19
N LYS A 616 -3.28 -30.63 28.33
CA LYS A 616 -2.58 -29.94 29.43
C LYS A 616 -1.24 -29.32 29.00
N GLU A 617 -0.50 -30.04 28.16
CA GLU A 617 0.81 -29.63 27.63
C GLU A 617 0.73 -28.38 26.75
N LEU A 618 -0.35 -28.22 25.96
CA LEU A 618 -0.57 -27.05 25.10
C LEU A 618 -1.30 -25.91 25.83
N ARG A 619 -2.19 -26.26 26.78
CA ARG A 619 -2.98 -25.30 27.56
C ARG A 619 -2.10 -24.46 28.48
N ARG A 620 -1.16 -25.09 29.20
CA ARG A 620 -0.30 -24.40 30.18
C ARG A 620 0.49 -23.25 29.56
N PRO A 621 1.32 -23.43 28.51
CA PRO A 621 2.07 -22.33 27.91
C PRO A 621 1.17 -21.23 27.31
N MET A 622 -0.01 -21.58 26.80
CA MET A 622 -0.99 -20.58 26.35
C MET A 622 -1.58 -19.76 27.52
N LEU A 623 -1.90 -20.41 28.64
CA LEU A 623 -2.39 -19.72 29.85
C LEU A 623 -1.32 -18.82 30.45
N LEU A 624 -0.06 -19.29 30.51
CA LEU A 624 1.06 -18.48 30.99
C LEU A 624 1.26 -17.24 30.12
N ALA A 625 1.16 -17.36 28.80
CA ALA A 625 1.22 -16.20 27.90
C ALA A 625 0.03 -15.24 28.10
N TYR A 626 -1.19 -15.75 28.27
CA TYR A 626 -2.37 -14.92 28.52
C TYR A 626 -2.28 -14.15 29.83
N LEU A 627 -1.86 -14.81 30.92
CA LEU A 627 -1.74 -14.21 32.25
C LEU A 627 -0.47 -13.38 32.40
N GLY A 628 0.58 -13.70 31.65
CA GLY A 628 1.85 -12.96 31.61
C GLY A 628 1.77 -11.66 30.82
N PHE A 629 0.75 -11.47 29.98
CA PHE A 629 0.62 -10.29 29.12
C PHE A 629 0.85 -8.94 29.82
N PRO A 630 0.29 -8.65 31.02
CA PRO A 630 0.54 -7.36 31.68
C PRO A 630 2.03 -7.08 31.95
N PHE A 631 2.84 -8.12 32.21
CA PHE A 631 4.29 -7.97 32.40
C PHE A 631 4.99 -7.63 31.09
N PHE A 632 4.66 -8.35 30.01
CA PHE A 632 5.19 -8.07 28.68
C PHE A 632 4.78 -6.67 28.20
N ASP A 633 3.51 -6.28 28.39
CA ASP A 633 2.99 -4.98 27.93
C ASP A 633 3.66 -3.81 28.67
N ILE A 634 3.91 -3.94 29.98
CA ILE A 634 4.65 -2.92 30.74
C ILE A 634 6.09 -2.76 30.22
N ALA A 635 6.75 -3.87 29.89
CA ALA A 635 8.14 -3.83 29.40
C ALA A 635 8.25 -3.31 27.96
N THR A 636 7.22 -3.53 27.13
CA THR A 636 7.30 -3.30 25.68
C THR A 636 6.59 -2.04 25.21
N LEU A 637 5.44 -1.67 25.80
CA LEU A 637 4.67 -0.50 25.37
C LEU A 637 5.49 0.82 25.38
N PRO A 638 6.33 1.10 26.39
CA PRO A 638 7.16 2.31 26.38
C PRO A 638 8.17 2.39 25.23
N LEU A 639 8.60 1.24 24.69
CA LEU A 639 9.55 1.15 23.59
C LEU A 639 8.89 1.39 22.23
N LEU A 640 7.57 1.26 22.14
CA LEU A 640 6.81 1.43 20.90
C LEU A 640 6.60 2.90 20.50
N GLN A 641 6.87 3.87 21.39
CA GLN A 641 6.85 5.32 21.11
C GLN A 641 5.63 5.81 20.29
N GLY A 642 4.45 5.19 20.46
CA GLY A 642 3.23 5.55 19.73
C GLY A 642 3.17 5.08 18.26
N GLU A 643 4.21 4.41 17.75
CA GLU A 643 4.20 3.83 16.41
C GLU A 643 3.40 2.53 16.37
N GLY A 644 2.16 2.61 15.88
CA GLY A 644 1.35 1.44 15.57
C GLY A 644 1.21 0.49 16.75
N MET A 645 0.48 0.94 17.78
CA MET A 645 0.16 0.29 19.07
C MET A 645 -0.49 -1.11 18.98
N ASP A 646 -0.48 -1.70 17.80
CA ASP A 646 -1.33 -2.76 17.33
C ASP A 646 -0.53 -3.77 16.47
N GLU A 647 0.55 -3.42 15.76
CA GLU A 647 1.19 -4.35 14.80
C GLU A 647 2.51 -4.92 15.33
N PHE A 648 2.57 -6.24 15.56
CA PHE A 648 3.75 -6.98 16.07
C PHE A 648 4.52 -7.74 14.97
N ASP A 649 4.12 -7.58 13.72
CA ASP A 649 4.74 -8.24 12.58
C ASP A 649 5.66 -7.26 11.86
N PRO A 650 6.95 -7.59 11.67
CA PRO A 650 7.87 -6.73 10.93
C PRO A 650 7.40 -6.62 9.48
N ILE A 651 7.50 -5.41 8.92
CA ILE A 651 7.19 -5.18 7.52
C ILE A 651 8.47 -5.38 6.73
N ARG A 652 8.44 -6.30 5.77
CA ARG A 652 9.57 -6.53 4.87
C ARG A 652 9.40 -5.68 3.62
N VAL A 653 10.51 -5.29 3.01
CA VAL A 653 10.53 -4.50 1.78
C VAL A 653 11.18 -5.34 0.70
N ASP A 654 10.48 -5.46 -0.42
CA ASP A 654 10.89 -6.15 -1.63
C ASP A 654 10.91 -5.15 -2.80
N ARG A 655 11.81 -5.37 -3.76
CA ARG A 655 11.92 -4.57 -5.00
C ARG A 655 11.72 -5.49 -6.20
N ILE A 656 11.05 -4.97 -7.23
CA ILE A 656 11.01 -5.59 -8.56
C ILE A 656 11.66 -4.62 -9.54
N SER A 657 12.87 -4.97 -9.99
CA SER A 657 13.62 -4.26 -11.03
C SER A 657 14.31 -5.25 -11.99
N PRO A 658 14.70 -4.80 -13.19
CA PRO A 658 15.52 -5.61 -14.11
C PRO A 658 16.84 -6.11 -13.51
N GLU A 659 17.43 -5.37 -12.56
CA GLU A 659 18.70 -5.69 -11.88
C GLU A 659 18.54 -6.84 -10.88
N ASP A 660 17.34 -6.99 -10.34
CA ASP A 660 16.99 -8.02 -9.39
C ASP A 660 16.58 -9.31 -10.11
N ALA A 661 15.98 -9.21 -11.31
CA ALA A 661 15.43 -10.31 -12.10
C ALA A 661 16.47 -11.03 -12.99
N ARG A 662 17.30 -11.88 -12.37
CA ARG A 662 18.48 -12.49 -13.03
C ARG A 662 18.25 -13.88 -13.61
N ALA A 663 17.02 -14.40 -13.58
CA ALA A 663 16.75 -15.79 -13.97
C ALA A 663 16.95 -16.07 -15.47
N ILE A 664 16.80 -15.05 -16.34
CA ILE A 664 16.96 -15.19 -17.80
C ILE A 664 18.26 -14.52 -18.27
N ARG A 665 18.41 -13.22 -18.00
CA ARG A 665 19.59 -12.43 -18.38
C ARG A 665 20.15 -11.65 -17.19
N THR A 666 21.44 -11.35 -17.28
CA THR A 666 22.13 -10.37 -16.42
C THR A 666 22.43 -9.11 -17.23
N GLY A 667 22.44 -7.93 -16.59
CA GLY A 667 22.74 -6.64 -17.26
C GLY A 667 21.73 -5.51 -17.02
N GLY A 668 20.65 -5.79 -16.29
CA GLY A 668 19.68 -4.78 -15.84
C GLY A 668 18.96 -4.05 -16.98
N VAL A 669 18.60 -2.80 -16.74
CA VAL A 669 17.89 -1.96 -17.73
C VAL A 669 18.56 -1.97 -19.11
N ALA A 670 19.88 -1.86 -19.17
CA ALA A 670 20.61 -1.70 -20.43
C ALA A 670 20.51 -2.91 -21.36
N SER A 671 20.36 -4.12 -20.80
CA SER A 671 20.25 -5.36 -21.60
C SER A 671 18.81 -5.77 -21.92
N MET A 672 17.83 -5.26 -21.18
CA MET A 672 16.43 -5.70 -21.27
C MET A 672 15.49 -4.63 -21.80
N LEU A 673 15.64 -3.36 -21.37
CA LEU A 673 14.64 -2.32 -21.62
C LEU A 673 15.07 -1.38 -22.74
N LYS A 674 14.23 -1.27 -23.77
CA LYS A 674 14.44 -0.37 -24.91
C LYS A 674 13.81 1.00 -24.64
N GLY A 675 12.79 1.09 -23.78
CA GLY A 675 12.14 2.34 -23.40
C GLY A 675 13.02 3.32 -22.65
N ASN A 676 14.13 2.86 -22.05
CA ASN A 676 15.15 3.70 -21.42
C ASN A 676 15.89 4.61 -22.42
N GLN A 677 15.83 4.29 -23.73
CA GLN A 677 16.35 5.18 -24.78
C GLN A 677 15.58 6.52 -24.83
N PHE A 678 16.20 7.55 -25.42
CA PHE A 678 15.61 8.89 -25.56
C PHE A 678 15.12 9.51 -24.23
N ASN A 679 15.91 9.41 -23.15
CA ASN A 679 15.53 9.88 -21.80
C ASN A 679 14.23 9.24 -21.27
N ASN A 680 14.10 7.91 -21.36
CA ASN A 680 12.91 7.17 -20.94
C ASN A 680 11.64 7.39 -21.78
N PHE A 681 11.76 7.89 -23.01
CA PHE A 681 10.64 8.03 -23.95
C PHE A 681 10.64 6.96 -25.05
N GLY A 682 11.67 6.10 -25.12
CA GLY A 682 11.90 5.20 -26.24
C GLY A 682 10.68 4.35 -26.61
N ALA A 683 9.92 3.86 -25.63
CA ALA A 683 8.79 2.99 -25.90
C ALA A 683 7.64 3.72 -26.62
N PHE A 684 7.48 5.03 -26.44
CA PHE A 684 6.43 5.76 -27.17
C PHE A 684 6.72 5.94 -28.66
N PHE A 685 7.98 5.80 -29.08
CA PHE A 685 8.40 5.98 -30.47
C PHE A 685 8.34 4.71 -31.34
N SER A 686 8.20 3.51 -30.75
CA SER A 686 8.08 2.28 -31.53
C SER A 686 7.22 1.24 -30.82
N ARG A 687 6.31 0.61 -31.59
CA ARG A 687 5.52 -0.53 -31.10
C ARG A 687 6.40 -1.68 -30.63
N ALA A 688 7.49 -1.98 -31.36
CA ALA A 688 8.43 -3.03 -30.98
C ALA A 688 9.07 -2.78 -29.60
N TYR A 689 9.34 -1.51 -29.27
CA TYR A 689 9.89 -1.15 -27.96
C TYR A 689 8.86 -1.30 -26.85
N ARG A 690 7.58 -0.96 -27.10
CA ARG A 690 6.49 -1.20 -26.13
C ARG A 690 6.29 -2.68 -25.87
N GLU A 691 6.22 -3.48 -26.93
CA GLU A 691 6.05 -4.93 -26.82
C GLU A 691 7.25 -5.57 -26.10
N ASN A 692 8.48 -5.12 -26.37
CA ASN A 692 9.69 -5.54 -25.66
C ASN A 692 9.60 -5.24 -24.15
N ASP A 693 9.36 -3.99 -23.79
CA ASP A 693 9.36 -3.55 -22.40
C ASP A 693 8.21 -4.20 -21.61
N TYR A 694 7.03 -4.33 -22.22
CA TYR A 694 5.90 -5.05 -21.64
C TYR A 694 6.23 -6.52 -21.37
N LEU A 695 6.83 -7.22 -22.35
CA LEU A 695 7.20 -8.63 -22.19
C LEU A 695 8.23 -8.83 -21.08
N TRP A 696 9.29 -8.00 -21.05
CA TRP A 696 10.27 -8.03 -19.96
C TRP A 696 9.65 -7.70 -18.61
N GLY A 697 8.68 -6.79 -18.56
CA GLY A 697 7.90 -6.49 -17.36
C GLY A 697 7.21 -7.73 -16.80
N ARG A 698 6.55 -8.50 -17.67
CA ARG A 698 5.91 -9.77 -17.27
C ARG A 698 6.94 -10.80 -16.78
N LEU A 699 8.02 -11.00 -17.52
CA LEU A 699 9.05 -12.00 -17.16
C LEU A 699 9.75 -11.67 -15.83
N ASN A 700 10.15 -10.41 -15.63
CA ASN A 700 10.80 -9.96 -14.40
C ASN A 700 9.81 -9.96 -13.22
N GLY A 701 8.56 -9.60 -13.47
CA GLY A 701 7.46 -9.74 -12.52
C GLY A 701 7.30 -11.18 -12.04
N ALA A 702 7.26 -12.14 -12.95
CA ALA A 702 7.15 -13.56 -12.60
C ALA A 702 8.36 -14.10 -11.83
N ASP A 703 9.58 -13.75 -12.23
CA ASP A 703 10.80 -14.14 -11.51
C ASP A 703 10.71 -13.69 -10.04
N ARG A 704 10.45 -12.39 -9.82
CA ARG A 704 10.45 -11.82 -8.47
C ARG A 704 9.24 -12.20 -7.64
N LEU A 705 8.05 -12.27 -8.21
CA LEU A 705 6.85 -12.67 -7.47
C LEU A 705 6.94 -14.11 -6.94
N ILE A 706 7.51 -15.04 -7.71
CA ILE A 706 7.74 -16.42 -7.26
C ILE A 706 8.66 -16.42 -6.03
N ASP A 707 9.76 -15.66 -6.05
CA ASP A 707 10.68 -15.60 -4.91
C ASP A 707 10.06 -14.90 -3.70
N ILE A 708 9.30 -13.82 -3.89
CA ILE A 708 8.58 -13.14 -2.81
C ILE A 708 7.62 -14.12 -2.13
N VAL A 709 6.82 -14.87 -2.91
CA VAL A 709 5.87 -15.87 -2.41
C VAL A 709 6.59 -16.99 -1.65
N LEU A 710 7.66 -17.55 -2.21
CA LEU A 710 8.42 -18.62 -1.56
C LEU A 710 9.19 -18.15 -0.32
N SER A 711 9.60 -16.87 -0.27
CA SER A 711 10.26 -16.29 0.89
C SER A 711 9.37 -16.21 2.14
N THR A 712 8.05 -16.37 1.97
CA THR A 712 7.09 -16.44 3.08
C THR A 712 7.19 -17.75 3.87
N LEU A 713 7.84 -18.76 3.30
CA LEU A 713 8.09 -20.04 3.96
C LEU A 713 9.35 -19.99 4.81
N ASP A 714 9.36 -20.80 5.87
CA ASP A 714 10.55 -21.08 6.66
C ASP A 714 11.60 -21.80 5.81
N ALA A 715 12.88 -21.62 6.12
CA ALA A 715 13.98 -22.13 5.30
C ALA A 715 13.88 -23.65 5.04
N GLY A 716 13.41 -24.44 6.02
CA GLY A 716 13.24 -25.90 5.87
C GLY A 716 12.01 -26.33 5.06
N ALA A 717 11.06 -25.44 4.80
CA ALA A 717 9.84 -25.71 4.03
C ALA A 717 9.94 -25.23 2.57
N ARG A 718 10.97 -24.46 2.22
CA ARG A 718 11.18 -23.94 0.86
C ARG A 718 11.55 -25.07 -0.10
N PRO A 719 11.02 -25.07 -1.34
CA PRO A 719 11.53 -25.95 -2.40
C PRO A 719 13.02 -25.72 -2.63
N ASP A 720 13.74 -26.74 -3.07
CA ASP A 720 15.13 -26.60 -3.48
C ASP A 720 15.27 -25.69 -4.71
N GLU A 721 16.48 -25.15 -4.92
CA GLU A 721 16.76 -24.21 -6.01
C GLU A 721 16.43 -24.78 -7.40
N SER A 722 16.61 -26.09 -7.60
CA SER A 722 16.30 -26.74 -8.89
C SER A 722 14.80 -26.73 -9.18
N ARG A 723 13.98 -26.95 -8.16
CA ARG A 723 12.52 -26.90 -8.26
C ARG A 723 12.03 -25.47 -8.45
N ILE A 724 12.64 -24.50 -7.76
CA ILE A 724 12.34 -23.08 -7.96
C ILE A 724 12.64 -22.66 -9.41
N ALA A 725 13.81 -23.03 -9.93
CA ALA A 725 14.18 -22.76 -11.32
C ALA A 725 13.19 -23.41 -12.31
N ALA A 726 12.73 -24.63 -12.04
CA ALA A 726 11.73 -25.30 -12.88
C ALA A 726 10.36 -24.60 -12.85
N LEU A 727 9.92 -24.08 -11.69
CA LEU A 727 8.69 -23.29 -11.57
C LEU A 727 8.80 -21.98 -12.37
N LYS A 728 9.92 -21.27 -12.24
CA LYS A 728 10.20 -20.05 -13.00
C LYS A 728 10.23 -20.30 -14.51
N ARG A 729 10.93 -21.35 -14.96
CA ARG A 729 10.94 -21.77 -16.37
C ARG A 729 9.53 -22.01 -16.92
N ARG A 730 8.66 -22.72 -16.17
CA ARG A 730 7.26 -22.92 -16.58
C ARG A 730 6.50 -21.59 -16.67
N ALA A 731 6.67 -20.69 -15.70
CA ALA A 731 6.04 -19.37 -15.73
C ALA A 731 6.46 -18.58 -16.97
N PHE A 732 7.76 -18.58 -17.29
CA PHE A 732 8.27 -17.86 -18.47
C PHE A 732 7.71 -18.41 -19.77
N HIS A 733 7.69 -19.75 -19.95
CA HIS A 733 7.09 -20.35 -21.15
C HIS A 733 5.58 -20.06 -21.24
N ALA A 734 4.85 -20.10 -20.13
CA ALA A 734 3.43 -19.75 -20.11
C ALA A 734 3.17 -18.30 -20.54
N ILE A 735 4.01 -17.35 -20.09
CA ILE A 735 3.95 -15.95 -20.52
C ILE A 735 4.25 -15.82 -22.02
N LEU A 736 5.30 -16.49 -22.50
CA LEU A 736 5.68 -16.47 -23.91
C LEU A 736 4.61 -17.11 -24.81
N ASP A 737 3.92 -18.15 -24.34
CA ASP A 737 2.81 -18.79 -25.06
C ASP A 737 1.57 -17.88 -25.10
N GLU A 738 1.25 -17.18 -24.01
CA GLU A 738 0.14 -16.23 -23.96
C GLU A 738 0.37 -15.03 -24.89
N GLU A 739 1.59 -14.51 -24.94
CA GLU A 739 1.91 -13.25 -25.61
C GLU A 739 2.38 -13.42 -27.06
N ALA A 740 2.90 -14.59 -27.46
CA ALA A 740 3.31 -14.85 -28.85
C ALA A 740 2.27 -14.48 -29.92
N PRO A 741 0.96 -14.77 -29.78
CA PRO A 741 -0.03 -14.35 -30.78
C PRO A 741 -0.36 -12.86 -30.74
N ARG A 742 -0.01 -12.13 -29.66
CA ARG A 742 -0.36 -10.72 -29.43
C ARG A 742 0.78 -9.76 -29.79
N LEU A 743 2.03 -10.15 -29.53
CA LEU A 743 3.23 -9.32 -29.71
C LEU A 743 3.85 -9.55 -31.11
N ALA A 744 3.21 -8.97 -32.12
CA ALA A 744 3.56 -9.18 -33.52
C ALA A 744 4.83 -8.45 -33.99
N ALA A 745 5.31 -7.44 -33.23
CA ALA A 745 6.47 -6.62 -33.60
C ALA A 745 7.80 -7.17 -33.08
N ILE A 746 7.78 -8.17 -32.18
CA ILE A 746 8.99 -8.76 -31.57
C ILE A 746 9.09 -10.31 -31.65
N PRO A 747 8.69 -10.98 -32.77
CA PRO A 747 8.72 -12.43 -32.85
C PRO A 747 10.13 -13.03 -32.68
N GLY A 748 11.17 -12.29 -33.10
CA GLY A 748 12.56 -12.69 -32.93
C GLY A 748 12.98 -12.78 -31.46
N LEU A 749 12.58 -11.80 -30.64
CA LEU A 749 12.87 -11.80 -29.21
C LEU A 749 12.19 -12.98 -28.49
N ILE A 750 10.96 -13.31 -28.85
CA ILE A 750 10.25 -14.45 -28.27
C ILE A 750 10.98 -15.77 -28.58
N ALA A 751 11.43 -15.95 -29.83
CA ALA A 751 12.20 -17.13 -30.23
C ALA A 751 13.55 -17.22 -29.49
N GLU A 752 14.24 -16.09 -29.35
CA GLU A 752 15.50 -15.97 -28.60
C GLU A 752 15.30 -16.35 -27.12
N LEU A 753 14.31 -15.77 -26.45
CA LEU A 753 13.99 -16.04 -25.06
C LEU A 753 13.63 -17.51 -24.81
N ARG A 754 12.86 -18.13 -25.71
CA ARG A 754 12.58 -19.58 -25.62
C ARG A 754 13.87 -20.41 -25.64
N SER A 755 14.83 -20.02 -26.48
CA SER A 755 16.13 -20.69 -26.54
C SER A 755 16.98 -20.48 -25.29
N GLU A 756 16.94 -19.29 -24.69
CA GLU A 756 17.69 -18.97 -23.47
C GLU A 756 17.13 -19.69 -22.25
N ILE A 757 15.80 -19.73 -22.14
CA ILE A 757 15.11 -20.35 -21.01
C ILE A 757 15.29 -21.87 -21.02
N GLY A 758 15.30 -22.48 -22.22
CA GLY A 758 15.35 -23.93 -22.40
C GLY A 758 13.97 -24.58 -22.33
#